data_AF-A0A0D3DAW0-F1
#
_entry.id   AF-A0A0D3DAW0-F1
#
_cell.length_a   1.000
_cell.length_b   1.000
_cell.length_c   1.000
_cell.angle_alpha   90.00
_cell.angle_beta   90.00
_cell.angle_gamma   90.00
#
_symmetry.space_group_name_H-M   'P 1'
#
loop_
_entity.id
_entity.type
_entity.pdbx_description
1 polymer ?
#
loop_
_entity_poly.entity_id
_entity_poly.type
_entity_poly.pdbx_seq_one_letter_code
_entity_poly.pdbx_strand_id
1 'polypeptide(L)'
;MATFCMSSPPIYINAFTSNVRLRRFACKSMTKMKSDDVSIDLCRRSGNYQPSPWDHHSLLAITNKYANEKEVITRDVLKKKMKKILDVELKTSLEQLELIDDLQKLGISHHFELEIKDILTDLHHKNEKHLWNCDKEEDLHATALEFRLLRQHGFKISEDVFDVIVNKIESATFKSDDIKSIITLYEASYLSSKSDTKLYKVIRPFATEKLREYVNSDRNNETYKTREKAIHALEMPYHWRMRRLETRWYIDAYEKNHDMNLALMELAKIDFNIVQASHQEELKYVLPQMWQPSCWWQETCLSNQLPFVRDEIVENYFWNVGIIYEPQFGYTRRILTIINALVTTIDDIYDIYGTLEELELFSAMVDNWDVNRLDKLPAYMRLCFLVLYNEINGIGCNILKHKNIDVIPFLRKSWADLCKAYLVEAKWYKRGYKPSLEEYMQNAWISTSVPAFLIHLYCVFSDQISIQILESLSEHRQNVVRCSATVLRLANDLATSPDELARGDVLKSVQCYMNETGASEEEARVHVQQRISDTWNEMNYEAKIALLPRGFVEATMNLARMSQCIYQNGNGHGRPDKAKTAERVMSLFLLLYSIYKLYFFFGSATLVRGLNFTRLRLHGRIEGNVNKLCDQLKKSSPIKIESGNSNTKKRRSDYDSLMRLLLPSKDSVDKTRTFGEANSRFRFMRVAWDKEQEFAYKDFDVRLCLNLLSGERKEPCVMSRTKALAEVIGRFWTVAAVEGVNKIVTANLTAFGHQDVRRNDEKNLLKALAHQSLSVAIDASARDFQRYVFDGRCGVDLDHGVAAVGYGSSKGSDYTIVKNSWGRTWRVGRKVTSG
;
A
#
# COMPACT_ATOMS: atom_id res chain seq x y z
N MET A 1 -13.26 -37.31 -24.23
CA MET A 1 -13.33 -36.95 -22.79
C MET A 1 -12.68 -35.59 -22.64
N ALA A 2 -13.51 -34.57 -22.39
CA ALA A 2 -13.11 -33.19 -22.24
C ALA A 2 -12.67 -32.95 -20.80
N THR A 3 -11.43 -32.51 -20.61
CA THR A 3 -10.95 -31.99 -19.33
C THR A 3 -11.21 -30.49 -19.33
N PHE A 4 -12.32 -30.07 -18.72
CA PHE A 4 -12.63 -28.67 -18.44
C PHE A 4 -11.61 -28.12 -17.44
N CYS A 5 -10.72 -27.24 -17.90
CA CYS A 5 -9.95 -26.37 -17.04
C CYS A 5 -10.75 -25.07 -16.88
N MET A 6 -11.42 -24.88 -15.74
CA MET A 6 -12.10 -23.63 -15.42
C MET A 6 -11.07 -22.59 -14.98
N SER A 7 -10.37 -21.97 -15.93
CA SER A 7 -9.73 -20.67 -15.71
C SER A 7 -10.78 -19.60 -16.00
N SER A 8 -11.06 -18.73 -15.04
CA SER A 8 -11.86 -17.52 -15.25
C SER A 8 -11.31 -16.74 -16.46
N PRO A 9 -12.16 -16.19 -17.35
CA PRO A 9 -11.69 -15.35 -18.44
C PRO A 9 -10.90 -14.16 -17.87
N PRO A 10 -9.78 -13.76 -18.51
CA PRO A 10 -8.92 -12.73 -17.96
C PRO A 10 -9.67 -11.39 -17.92
N ILE A 11 -9.75 -10.79 -16.73
CA ILE A 11 -10.47 -9.54 -16.42
C ILE A 11 -9.91 -8.35 -17.22
N TYR A 12 -8.64 -8.45 -17.63
CA TYR A 12 -8.02 -7.65 -18.67
C TYR A 12 -7.38 -8.58 -19.69
N ILE A 13 -7.61 -8.34 -20.98
CA ILE A 13 -6.84 -8.99 -22.04
C ILE A 13 -5.42 -8.41 -21.96
N ASN A 14 -4.57 -9.02 -21.14
CA ASN A 14 -3.13 -8.75 -21.18
C ASN A 14 -2.66 -9.18 -22.57
N ALA A 15 -2.22 -8.22 -23.38
CA ALA A 15 -1.51 -8.54 -24.60
C ALA A 15 -0.30 -9.41 -24.22
N PHE A 16 -0.21 -10.58 -24.88
CA PHE A 16 0.77 -11.64 -24.69
C PHE A 16 0.62 -12.53 -23.45
N THR A 17 -0.46 -13.32 -23.43
CA THR A 17 -0.44 -14.69 -22.90
C THR A 17 0.26 -15.65 -23.87
N SER A 18 1.50 -15.35 -24.26
CA SER A 18 2.32 -16.37 -24.90
C SER A 18 3.05 -17.15 -23.80
N ASN A 19 2.61 -18.39 -23.56
CA ASN A 19 3.44 -19.42 -22.94
C ASN A 19 4.63 -19.69 -23.88
N VAL A 20 5.60 -18.77 -23.93
CA VAL A 20 6.81 -18.95 -24.72
C VAL A 20 7.74 -19.82 -23.89
N ARG A 21 7.82 -21.10 -24.25
CA ARG A 21 9.02 -21.90 -23.95
C ARG A 21 10.22 -21.15 -24.52
N LEU A 22 10.99 -20.50 -23.66
CA LEU A 22 12.28 -19.91 -24.00
C LEU A 22 13.14 -20.99 -24.65
N ARG A 23 13.49 -20.83 -25.93
CA ARG A 23 14.58 -21.62 -26.52
C ARG A 23 15.86 -21.17 -25.83
N ARG A 24 16.33 -21.96 -24.86
CA ARG A 24 17.61 -21.74 -24.18
C ARG A 24 18.73 -21.79 -25.23
N PHE A 25 19.57 -20.76 -25.27
CA PHE A 25 20.73 -20.74 -26.16
C PHE A 25 21.76 -21.75 -25.63
N ALA A 26 22.14 -22.71 -26.47
CA ALA A 26 23.09 -23.76 -26.08
C ALA A 26 24.52 -23.24 -26.20
N CYS A 27 25.29 -23.35 -25.10
CA CYS A 27 26.75 -23.21 -25.15
C CYS A 27 27.34 -24.32 -26.04
N LYS A 28 28.21 -23.97 -26.99
CA LYS A 28 28.81 -24.93 -27.93
C LYS A 28 29.91 -25.78 -27.29
N SER A 29 30.40 -25.43 -26.10
CA SER A 29 31.39 -26.19 -25.35
C SER A 29 30.71 -27.12 -24.36
N MET A 30 30.53 -28.39 -24.73
CA MET A 30 30.15 -29.44 -23.78
C MET A 30 31.40 -30.13 -23.24
N THR A 31 31.87 -29.71 -22.08
CA THR A 31 32.85 -30.46 -21.28
C THR A 31 32.29 -30.68 -19.88
N LYS A 32 32.37 -31.91 -19.39
CA LYS A 32 32.07 -32.23 -17.98
C LYS A 32 33.20 -31.63 -17.15
N MET A 33 32.96 -30.44 -16.59
CA MET A 33 33.98 -29.73 -15.83
C MET A 33 34.19 -30.41 -14.48
N LYS A 34 35.46 -30.65 -14.14
CA LYS A 34 35.86 -31.15 -12.81
C LYS A 34 35.49 -30.08 -11.78
N SER A 35 35.02 -30.51 -10.60
CA SER A 35 35.01 -29.64 -9.43
C SER A 35 36.44 -29.28 -9.13
N ASP A 36 36.81 -28.00 -9.25
CA ASP A 36 38.09 -27.54 -8.75
C ASP A 36 38.00 -27.58 -7.22
N ASP A 37 38.45 -28.71 -6.67
CA ASP A 37 38.59 -29.00 -5.25
C ASP A 37 39.84 -28.29 -4.70
N VAL A 38 40.02 -27.02 -5.05
CA VAL A 38 40.99 -26.14 -4.41
C VAL A 38 40.22 -25.29 -3.41
N SER A 39 40.09 -25.84 -2.21
CA SER A 39 39.76 -25.10 -0.99
C SER A 39 40.87 -24.07 -0.73
N ILE A 40 40.88 -22.98 -1.49
CA ILE A 40 41.49 -21.74 -1.00
C ILE A 40 40.53 -21.25 0.07
N ASP A 41 41.00 -21.19 1.30
CA ASP A 41 40.28 -20.61 2.44
C ASP A 41 40.14 -19.09 2.23
N LEU A 42 39.29 -18.73 1.27
CA LEU A 42 38.95 -17.35 0.95
C LEU A 42 37.89 -16.91 1.97
N CYS A 43 38.29 -16.03 2.89
CA CYS A 43 37.35 -15.38 3.80
C CYS A 43 36.41 -14.46 2.98
N ARG A 44 35.21 -14.96 2.66
CA ARG A 44 34.16 -14.22 1.95
C ARG A 44 33.40 -13.34 2.92
N ARG A 45 33.13 -12.09 2.54
CA ARG A 45 32.19 -11.24 3.28
C ARG A 45 30.76 -11.74 3.03
N SER A 46 29.88 -11.47 3.98
CA SER A 46 28.44 -11.74 3.89
C SER A 46 27.69 -10.49 4.29
N GLY A 47 26.61 -10.19 3.57
CA GLY A 47 25.68 -9.11 3.92
C GLY A 47 24.82 -9.44 5.13
N ASN A 48 24.84 -10.69 5.60
CA ASN A 48 23.98 -11.22 6.67
C ASN A 48 22.49 -10.97 6.39
N TYR A 49 22.10 -11.16 5.13
CA TYR A 49 20.74 -10.95 4.67
C TYR A 49 19.78 -11.92 5.34
N GLN A 50 18.59 -11.44 5.63
CA GLN A 50 17.52 -12.27 6.17
C GLN A 50 16.77 -12.93 5.01
N PRO A 51 16.17 -14.10 5.24
CA PRO A 51 15.23 -14.68 4.28
C PRO A 51 14.09 -13.72 3.96
N SER A 52 13.46 -13.91 2.80
CA SER A 52 12.22 -13.21 2.44
C SER A 52 11.24 -13.23 3.61
N PRO A 53 10.68 -12.08 4.03
CA PRO A 53 9.71 -12.03 5.13
C PRO A 53 8.35 -12.62 4.71
N TRP A 54 8.20 -12.98 3.43
CA TRP A 54 6.94 -13.41 2.85
C TRP A 54 6.85 -14.92 2.75
N ASP A 55 5.77 -15.49 3.32
CA ASP A 55 5.42 -16.87 3.02
C ASP A 55 4.85 -16.95 1.58
N HIS A 56 5.67 -17.47 0.67
CA HIS A 56 5.28 -17.65 -0.72
C HIS A 56 4.04 -18.53 -0.87
N HIS A 57 3.81 -19.52 0.00
CA HIS A 57 2.60 -20.36 -0.07
C HIS A 57 1.33 -19.54 0.20
N SER A 58 1.34 -18.73 1.25
CA SER A 58 0.24 -17.82 1.57
C SER A 58 0.01 -16.80 0.45
N LEU A 59 1.07 -16.27 -0.17
CA LEU A 59 0.95 -15.33 -1.29
C LEU A 59 0.28 -15.95 -2.52
N LEU A 60 0.56 -17.23 -2.79
CA LEU A 60 -0.05 -17.93 -3.92
C LEU A 60 -1.51 -18.31 -3.68
N ALA A 61 -1.88 -18.53 -2.43
CA ALA A 61 -3.25 -18.87 -2.04
C ALA A 61 -4.22 -17.66 -2.09
N ILE A 62 -3.72 -16.44 -2.33
CA ILE A 62 -4.56 -15.24 -2.38
C ILE A 62 -5.58 -15.35 -3.51
N THR A 63 -6.85 -15.14 -3.19
CA THR A 63 -7.92 -15.01 -4.18
C THR A 63 -8.65 -13.69 -3.98
N ASN A 64 -8.71 -12.86 -5.03
CA ASN A 64 -9.47 -11.61 -4.98
C ASN A 64 -10.95 -11.85 -5.30
N LYS A 65 -11.78 -12.01 -4.27
CA LYS A 65 -13.24 -12.20 -4.44
C LYS A 65 -13.97 -10.97 -5.01
N TYR A 66 -13.34 -9.79 -4.96
CA TYR A 66 -13.93 -8.52 -5.39
C TYR A 66 -13.63 -8.18 -6.86
N ALA A 67 -12.80 -8.97 -7.53
CA ALA A 67 -12.54 -8.87 -8.96
C ALA A 67 -13.29 -9.97 -9.70
N ASN A 68 -14.62 -9.91 -9.70
CA ASN A 68 -15.48 -10.86 -10.41
C ASN A 68 -16.21 -10.17 -11.57
N GLU A 69 -16.79 -10.96 -12.47
CA GLU A 69 -17.44 -10.46 -13.70
C GLU A 69 -18.53 -9.41 -13.42
N LYS A 70 -19.30 -9.59 -12.32
CA LYS A 70 -20.32 -8.62 -11.92
C LYS A 70 -19.70 -7.27 -11.56
N GLU A 71 -18.61 -7.25 -10.80
CA GLU A 71 -17.93 -6.00 -10.43
C GLU A 71 -17.28 -5.32 -11.64
N VAL A 72 -16.78 -6.09 -12.62
CA VAL A 72 -16.29 -5.56 -13.90
C VAL A 72 -17.41 -4.83 -14.66
N ILE A 73 -18.60 -5.42 -14.74
CA ILE A 73 -19.77 -4.80 -15.36
C ILE A 73 -20.17 -3.52 -14.59
N THR A 74 -20.21 -3.58 -13.25
CA THR A 74 -20.52 -2.41 -12.40
C THR A 74 -19.53 -1.27 -12.64
N ARG A 75 -18.21 -1.57 -12.66
CA ARG A 75 -17.16 -0.60 -12.99
C ARG A 75 -17.43 0.08 -14.33
N ASP A 76 -17.75 -0.68 -15.37
CA ASP A 76 -17.95 -0.14 -16.73
C ASP A 76 -19.20 0.74 -16.81
N VAL A 77 -20.25 0.41 -16.07
CA VAL A 77 -21.45 1.26 -15.94
C VAL A 77 -21.11 2.58 -15.21
N LEU A 78 -20.39 2.50 -14.09
CA LEU A 78 -19.98 3.68 -13.32
C LEU A 78 -19.01 4.57 -14.11
N LYS A 79 -18.09 3.97 -14.87
CA LYS A 79 -17.18 4.67 -15.78
C LYS A 79 -17.96 5.50 -16.81
N LYS A 80 -18.97 4.92 -17.46
CA LYS A 80 -19.83 5.67 -18.42
C LYS A 80 -20.56 6.83 -17.74
N LYS A 81 -21.04 6.64 -16.51
CA LYS A 81 -21.66 7.70 -15.72
C LYS A 81 -20.69 8.84 -15.41
N MET A 82 -19.47 8.52 -14.96
CA MET A 82 -18.46 9.54 -14.65
C MET A 82 -18.02 10.31 -15.90
N LYS A 83 -17.89 9.62 -17.04
CA LYS A 83 -17.62 10.28 -18.32
C LYS A 83 -18.69 11.32 -18.66
N LYS A 84 -19.98 10.97 -18.50
CA LYS A 84 -21.07 11.93 -18.71
C LYS A 84 -21.00 13.14 -17.77
N ILE A 85 -20.60 12.93 -16.51
CA ILE A 85 -20.43 14.03 -15.55
C ILE A 85 -19.34 15.00 -16.04
N LEU A 86 -18.17 14.46 -16.42
CA LEU A 86 -17.04 15.25 -16.95
C LEU A 86 -17.43 16.07 -18.19
N ASP A 87 -18.16 15.45 -19.12
CA ASP A 87 -18.45 16.04 -20.43
C ASP A 87 -19.60 17.07 -20.40
N VAL A 88 -20.63 16.86 -19.57
CA VAL A 88 -21.93 17.56 -19.71
C VAL A 88 -22.45 18.20 -18.43
N GLU A 89 -22.19 17.62 -17.26
CA GLU A 89 -22.92 18.01 -16.04
C GLU A 89 -22.21 19.11 -15.23
N LEU A 90 -20.89 19.21 -15.33
CA LEU A 90 -20.11 20.23 -14.63
C LEU A 90 -20.20 21.59 -15.33
N LYS A 91 -20.42 22.66 -14.54
CA LYS A 91 -20.73 23.99 -15.07
C LYS A 91 -19.59 24.97 -14.94
N THR A 92 -18.67 24.74 -14.00
CA THR A 92 -17.56 25.64 -13.72
C THR A 92 -16.21 24.96 -13.95
N SER A 93 -15.19 25.75 -14.31
CA SER A 93 -13.82 25.25 -14.44
C SER A 93 -13.30 24.64 -13.15
N LEU A 94 -13.65 25.22 -11.99
CA LEU A 94 -13.22 24.72 -10.69
C LEU A 94 -13.78 23.32 -10.40
N GLU A 95 -15.07 23.09 -10.62
CA GLU A 95 -15.68 21.76 -10.44
C GLU A 95 -15.01 20.71 -11.34
N GLN A 96 -14.67 21.08 -12.58
CA GLN A 96 -13.94 20.20 -13.50
C GLN A 96 -12.55 19.86 -12.97
N LEU A 97 -11.80 20.86 -12.50
CA LEU A 97 -10.47 20.68 -11.95
C LEU A 97 -10.48 19.84 -10.66
N GLU A 98 -11.44 20.06 -9.76
CA GLU A 98 -11.60 19.28 -8.53
C GLU A 98 -11.94 17.81 -8.85
N LEU A 99 -12.81 17.56 -9.83
CA LEU A 99 -13.12 16.20 -10.25
C LEU A 99 -11.90 15.52 -10.90
N ILE A 100 -11.14 16.23 -11.74
CA ILE A 100 -9.89 15.70 -12.33
C ILE A 100 -8.90 15.32 -11.22
N ASP A 101 -8.75 16.17 -10.21
CA ASP A 101 -7.86 15.90 -9.08
C ASP A 101 -8.31 14.68 -8.28
N ASP A 102 -9.61 14.56 -8.00
CA ASP A 102 -10.18 13.39 -7.33
C ASP A 102 -10.00 12.12 -8.16
N LEU A 103 -10.21 12.15 -9.49
CA LEU A 103 -9.98 11.02 -10.38
C LEU A 103 -8.52 10.54 -10.33
N GLN A 104 -7.56 11.47 -10.31
CA GLN A 104 -6.14 11.16 -10.22
C GLN A 104 -5.78 10.55 -8.87
N LYS A 105 -6.19 11.20 -7.77
CA LYS A 105 -5.88 10.74 -6.42
C LYS A 105 -6.58 9.43 -6.08
N LEU A 106 -7.80 9.20 -6.58
CA LEU A 106 -8.52 7.92 -6.48
C LEU A 106 -7.98 6.83 -7.43
N GLY A 107 -6.96 7.13 -8.24
CA GLY A 107 -6.26 6.14 -9.08
C GLY A 107 -7.04 5.67 -10.31
N ILE A 108 -8.17 6.31 -10.63
CA ILE A 108 -9.09 5.94 -11.71
C ILE A 108 -8.99 6.85 -12.93
N SER A 109 -8.10 7.85 -12.92
CA SER A 109 -7.89 8.78 -14.04
C SER A 109 -7.45 8.08 -15.34
N HIS A 110 -6.80 6.92 -15.27
CA HIS A 110 -6.39 6.13 -16.44
C HIS A 110 -7.58 5.66 -17.30
N HIS A 111 -8.81 5.75 -16.79
CA HIS A 111 -10.03 5.49 -17.56
C HIS A 111 -10.51 6.68 -18.39
N PHE A 112 -9.99 7.88 -18.14
CA PHE A 112 -10.49 9.16 -18.64
C PHE A 112 -9.38 10.05 -19.22
N GLU A 113 -8.30 9.46 -19.73
CA GLU A 113 -7.10 10.21 -20.15
C GLU A 113 -7.40 11.22 -21.28
N LEU A 114 -8.29 10.87 -22.20
CA LEU A 114 -8.68 11.74 -23.31
C LEU A 114 -9.51 12.93 -22.81
N GLU A 115 -10.52 12.66 -21.99
CA GLU A 115 -11.41 13.68 -21.41
C GLU A 115 -10.61 14.68 -20.55
N ILE A 116 -9.71 14.17 -19.71
CA ILE A 116 -8.83 15.02 -18.89
C ILE A 116 -7.94 15.89 -19.77
N LYS A 117 -7.35 15.32 -20.83
CA LYS A 117 -6.48 16.05 -21.74
C LYS A 117 -7.24 17.17 -22.46
N ASP A 118 -8.45 16.88 -22.96
CA ASP A 118 -9.25 17.85 -23.70
C ASP A 118 -9.67 19.01 -22.79
N ILE A 119 -10.16 18.73 -21.57
CA ILE A 119 -10.54 19.77 -20.59
C ILE A 119 -9.35 20.67 -20.25
N LEU A 120 -8.19 20.08 -19.94
CA LEU A 120 -7.00 20.86 -19.59
C LEU A 120 -6.45 21.68 -20.77
N THR A 121 -6.57 21.16 -21.99
CA THR A 121 -6.20 21.88 -23.22
C THR A 121 -7.10 23.09 -23.43
N ASP A 122 -8.41 22.94 -23.24
CA ASP A 122 -9.38 24.03 -23.36
C ASP A 122 -9.16 25.12 -22.30
N LEU A 123 -8.88 24.73 -21.06
CA LEU A 123 -8.53 25.67 -19.98
C LEU A 123 -7.24 26.42 -20.32
N HIS A 124 -6.21 25.71 -20.78
CA HIS A 124 -4.95 26.35 -21.18
C HIS A 124 -5.16 27.39 -22.29
N HIS A 125 -5.91 27.06 -23.34
CA HIS A 125 -6.22 28.01 -24.42
C HIS A 125 -7.05 29.22 -23.95
N LYS A 126 -7.95 29.05 -22.98
CA LYS A 126 -8.66 30.19 -22.37
C LYS A 126 -7.69 31.11 -21.63
N ASN A 127 -6.73 30.54 -20.92
CA ASN A 127 -5.71 31.28 -20.17
C ASN A 127 -4.65 31.94 -21.06
N GLU A 128 -4.44 31.49 -22.30
CA GLU A 128 -3.60 32.21 -23.25
C GLU A 128 -4.31 33.45 -23.82
N LYS A 129 -5.65 33.41 -23.91
CA LYS A 129 -6.46 34.53 -24.43
C LYS A 129 -6.71 35.63 -23.41
N HIS A 130 -6.65 35.30 -22.12
CA HIS A 130 -6.86 36.23 -21.01
C HIS A 130 -5.63 36.19 -20.12
N LEU A 131 -5.08 37.35 -19.71
CA LEU A 131 -3.93 37.37 -18.80
C LEU A 131 -4.31 36.68 -17.47
N TRP A 132 -3.98 35.39 -17.34
CA TRP A 132 -4.42 34.54 -16.24
C TRP A 132 -3.51 34.75 -15.04
N ASN A 133 -4.06 35.38 -14.00
CA ASN A 133 -3.37 35.70 -12.74
C ASN A 133 -4.28 35.40 -11.53
N CYS A 134 -3.66 35.10 -10.39
CA CYS A 134 -4.35 34.99 -9.10
C CYS A 134 -4.52 36.39 -8.47
N ASP A 135 -5.54 37.14 -8.89
CA ASP A 135 -5.73 38.53 -8.44
C ASP A 135 -6.23 38.65 -6.99
N LYS A 136 -6.90 37.61 -6.48
CA LYS A 136 -7.51 37.60 -5.15
C LYS A 136 -7.15 36.32 -4.40
N GLU A 137 -7.03 36.45 -3.09
CA GLU A 137 -6.78 35.31 -2.20
C GLU A 137 -7.95 34.30 -2.18
N GLU A 138 -9.16 34.76 -2.50
CA GLU A 138 -10.37 33.93 -2.62
C GLU A 138 -10.28 32.95 -3.80
N ASP A 139 -9.55 33.31 -4.85
CA ASP A 139 -9.37 32.48 -6.06
C ASP A 139 -8.16 31.55 -5.95
N LEU A 140 -7.38 31.64 -4.86
CA LEU A 140 -6.10 30.95 -4.68
C LEU A 140 -6.20 29.44 -4.85
N HIS A 141 -7.24 28.81 -4.31
CA HIS A 141 -7.47 27.38 -4.47
C HIS A 141 -7.59 26.99 -5.95
N ALA A 142 -8.45 27.71 -6.69
CA ALA A 142 -8.72 27.44 -8.09
C ALA A 142 -7.46 27.63 -8.94
N THR A 143 -6.78 28.77 -8.77
CA THR A 143 -5.56 29.08 -9.52
C THR A 143 -4.44 28.09 -9.22
N ALA A 144 -4.21 27.75 -7.94
CA ALA A 144 -3.17 26.78 -7.58
C ALA A 144 -3.48 25.37 -8.08
N LEU A 145 -4.75 24.97 -8.04
CA LEU A 145 -5.19 23.67 -8.54
C LEU A 145 -5.01 23.56 -10.06
N GLU A 146 -5.47 24.58 -10.80
CA GLU A 146 -5.34 24.65 -12.25
C GLU A 146 -3.86 24.69 -12.67
N PHE A 147 -3.05 25.52 -12.01
CA PHE A 147 -1.61 25.57 -12.23
C PHE A 147 -0.97 24.19 -12.04
N ARG A 148 -1.34 23.51 -10.95
CA ARG A 148 -0.79 22.19 -10.63
C ARG A 148 -1.17 21.17 -11.69
N LEU A 149 -2.44 21.08 -12.05
CA LEU A 149 -2.93 20.12 -13.03
C LEU A 149 -2.35 20.39 -14.42
N LEU A 150 -2.32 21.65 -14.87
CA LEU A 150 -1.72 22.03 -16.14
C LEU A 150 -0.23 21.63 -16.20
N ARG A 151 0.58 22.00 -15.21
CA ARG A 151 2.00 21.62 -15.19
C ARG A 151 2.22 20.11 -15.07
N GLN A 152 1.44 19.39 -14.25
CA GLN A 152 1.49 17.92 -14.18
C GLN A 152 1.19 17.28 -15.53
N HIS A 153 0.34 17.92 -16.34
CA HIS A 153 0.02 17.45 -17.68
C HIS A 153 0.96 17.98 -18.77
N GLY A 154 2.05 18.64 -18.42
CA GLY A 154 3.10 19.07 -19.35
C GLY A 154 2.85 20.42 -20.02
N PHE A 155 1.80 21.15 -19.63
CA PHE A 155 1.57 22.52 -20.11
C PHE A 155 2.61 23.48 -19.55
N LYS A 156 3.01 24.46 -20.36
CA LYS A 156 4.04 25.44 -20.00
C LYS A 156 3.41 26.66 -19.32
N ILE A 157 3.26 26.58 -18.00
CA ILE A 157 2.70 27.68 -17.20
C ILE A 157 3.81 28.42 -16.44
N SER A 158 3.84 29.75 -16.46
CA SER A 158 4.79 30.57 -15.68
C SER A 158 4.40 30.64 -14.20
N GLU A 159 5.37 30.80 -13.31
CA GLU A 159 5.09 31.09 -11.90
C GLU A 159 4.49 32.48 -11.66
N ASP A 160 4.56 33.36 -12.67
CA ASP A 160 4.06 34.75 -12.59
C ASP A 160 2.56 34.85 -12.32
N VAL A 161 1.81 33.76 -12.57
CA VAL A 161 0.41 33.63 -12.18
C VAL A 161 0.18 33.91 -10.68
N PHE A 162 1.22 33.75 -9.85
CA PHE A 162 1.19 34.00 -8.41
C PHE A 162 1.76 35.35 -7.97
N ASP A 163 2.07 36.28 -8.89
CA ASP A 163 2.77 37.54 -8.54
C ASP A 163 2.06 38.38 -7.49
N VAL A 164 0.73 38.51 -7.59
CA VAL A 164 -0.07 39.24 -6.61
C VAL A 164 -0.01 38.57 -5.24
N ILE A 165 0.00 37.23 -5.20
CA ILE A 165 0.09 36.45 -3.97
C ILE A 165 1.48 36.58 -3.34
N VAL A 166 2.55 36.49 -4.15
CA VAL A 166 3.94 36.70 -3.72
C VAL A 166 4.11 38.09 -3.10
N ASN A 167 3.63 39.13 -3.78
CA ASN A 167 3.68 40.51 -3.26
C ASN A 167 2.96 40.64 -1.92
N LYS A 168 1.83 39.96 -1.73
CA LYS A 168 1.09 39.96 -0.47
C LYS A 168 1.81 39.20 0.64
N ILE A 169 2.47 38.09 0.32
CA ILE A 169 3.28 37.33 1.28
C ILE A 169 4.45 38.18 1.75
N GLU A 170 5.22 38.78 0.82
CA GLU A 170 6.41 39.57 1.14
C GLU A 170 6.09 40.87 1.89
N SER A 171 4.94 41.48 1.61
CA SER A 171 4.45 42.66 2.35
C SER A 171 3.74 42.30 3.66
N ALA A 172 3.65 41.02 4.03
CA ALA A 172 2.90 40.52 5.18
C ALA A 172 1.42 40.97 5.20
N THR A 173 0.83 41.14 4.02
CA THR A 173 -0.58 41.55 3.84
C THR A 173 -1.51 40.41 3.43
N PHE A 174 -0.99 39.20 3.23
CA PHE A 174 -1.79 37.99 2.99
C PHE A 174 -2.63 37.65 4.24
N LYS A 175 -3.94 37.46 4.09
CA LYS A 175 -4.91 37.33 5.19
C LYS A 175 -5.71 36.03 5.18
N SER A 176 -5.67 35.25 4.10
CA SER A 176 -6.45 34.02 4.02
C SER A 176 -5.99 32.97 5.03
N ASP A 177 -6.93 32.55 5.87
CA ASP A 177 -6.78 31.40 6.78
C ASP A 177 -7.39 30.12 6.18
N ASP A 178 -7.76 30.11 4.89
CA ASP A 178 -8.28 28.91 4.24
C ASP A 178 -7.15 27.89 3.99
N ILE A 179 -7.10 26.92 4.90
CA ILE A 179 -6.13 25.83 4.85
C ILE A 179 -6.27 24.98 3.58
N LYS A 180 -7.47 24.85 2.99
CA LYS A 180 -7.62 24.10 1.72
C LYS A 180 -6.85 24.81 0.61
N SER A 181 -6.96 26.13 0.51
CA SER A 181 -6.18 26.95 -0.43
C SER A 181 -4.68 26.82 -0.16
N ILE A 182 -4.25 26.89 1.11
CA ILE A 182 -2.82 26.80 1.47
C ILE A 182 -2.24 25.41 1.15
N ILE A 183 -2.96 24.31 1.43
CA ILE A 183 -2.54 22.96 1.02
C ILE A 183 -2.38 22.91 -0.51
N THR A 184 -3.33 23.48 -1.25
CA THR A 184 -3.29 23.46 -2.73
C THR A 184 -2.09 24.24 -3.26
N LEU A 185 -1.81 25.41 -2.67
CA LEU A 185 -0.65 26.24 -2.99
C LEU A 185 0.67 25.53 -2.64
N TYR A 186 0.73 24.88 -1.48
CA TYR A 186 1.85 24.04 -1.08
C TYR A 186 2.12 22.96 -2.13
N GLU A 187 1.10 22.19 -2.53
CA GLU A 187 1.22 21.13 -3.53
C GLU A 187 1.65 21.65 -4.91
N ALA A 188 1.12 22.81 -5.32
CA ALA A 188 1.53 23.49 -6.56
C ALA A 188 3.01 23.90 -6.54
N SER A 189 3.53 24.33 -5.39
CA SER A 189 4.92 24.77 -5.25
C SER A 189 5.97 23.67 -5.50
N TYR A 190 5.58 22.39 -5.44
CA TYR A 190 6.46 21.26 -5.74
C TYR A 190 6.57 20.92 -7.23
N LEU A 191 5.80 21.61 -8.07
CA LEU A 191 6.01 21.64 -9.53
C LEU A 191 6.95 22.76 -9.98
N SER A 192 7.66 23.40 -9.05
CA SER A 192 8.75 24.31 -9.40
C SER A 192 9.80 23.59 -10.24
N SER A 193 10.37 24.32 -11.16
CA SER A 193 11.46 23.94 -12.03
C SER A 193 12.69 24.78 -11.70
N LYS A 194 13.87 24.44 -12.24
CA LYS A 194 15.10 25.23 -12.01
C LYS A 194 15.00 26.71 -12.44
N SER A 195 14.05 27.04 -13.32
CA SER A 195 13.78 28.43 -13.75
C SER A 195 12.83 29.18 -12.83
N ASP A 196 12.14 28.50 -11.91
CA ASP A 196 11.19 29.10 -10.99
C ASP A 196 11.90 29.55 -9.70
N THR A 197 11.76 30.83 -9.34
CA THR A 197 12.33 31.40 -8.12
C THR A 197 11.27 31.63 -7.06
N LYS A 198 10.10 32.15 -7.44
CA LYS A 198 9.01 32.54 -6.52
C LYS A 198 8.37 31.31 -5.88
N LEU A 199 8.09 30.25 -6.65
CA LEU A 199 7.52 29.01 -6.14
C LEU A 199 8.40 28.38 -5.07
N TYR A 200 9.70 28.33 -5.34
CA TYR A 200 10.66 27.63 -4.51
C TYR A 200 11.10 28.44 -3.29
N LYS A 201 11.41 29.74 -3.46
CA LYS A 201 11.99 30.58 -2.41
C LYS A 201 10.97 31.35 -1.57
N VAL A 202 9.76 31.58 -2.08
CA VAL A 202 8.73 32.37 -1.38
C VAL A 202 7.52 31.51 -1.04
N ILE A 203 6.88 30.91 -2.04
CA ILE A 203 5.60 30.21 -1.86
C ILE A 203 5.76 28.93 -1.03
N ARG A 204 6.73 28.07 -1.35
CA ARG A 204 6.93 26.80 -0.63
C ARG A 204 7.26 27.03 0.85
N PRO A 205 8.20 27.91 1.24
CA PRO A 205 8.48 28.19 2.66
C PRO A 205 7.26 28.76 3.38
N PHE A 206 6.58 29.75 2.77
CA PHE A 206 5.38 30.36 3.34
C PHE A 206 4.26 29.34 3.60
N ALA A 207 3.92 28.54 2.60
CA ALA A 207 2.86 27.54 2.73
C ALA A 207 3.26 26.44 3.73
N THR A 208 4.53 26.05 3.77
CA THR A 208 5.05 25.08 4.76
C THR A 208 4.90 25.61 6.18
N GLU A 209 5.27 26.86 6.43
CA GLU A 209 5.14 27.50 7.74
C GLU A 209 3.68 27.57 8.18
N LYS A 210 2.78 28.07 7.32
CA LYS A 210 1.34 28.16 7.60
C LYS A 210 0.72 26.80 7.92
N LEU A 211 1.08 25.75 7.18
CA LEU A 211 0.60 24.39 7.47
C LEU A 211 1.14 23.86 8.80
N ARG A 212 2.39 24.16 9.16
CA ARG A 212 2.97 23.76 10.46
C ARG A 212 2.30 24.49 11.61
N GLU A 213 2.08 25.80 11.49
CA GLU A 213 1.32 26.60 12.46
C GLU A 213 -0.07 26.00 12.68
N TYR A 214 -0.77 25.69 11.59
CA TYR A 214 -2.10 25.07 11.63
C TYR A 214 -2.09 23.72 12.35
N VAL A 215 -1.18 22.82 11.96
CA VAL A 215 -1.07 21.48 12.57
C VAL A 215 -0.72 21.54 14.05
N ASN A 216 0.10 22.49 14.47
CA ASN A 216 0.52 22.67 15.86
C ASN A 216 -0.51 23.42 16.73
N SER A 217 -1.50 24.09 16.11
CA SER A 217 -2.52 24.81 16.85
C SER A 217 -3.51 23.86 17.55
N ASP A 218 -3.81 24.12 18.82
CA ASP A 218 -4.67 23.28 19.68
C ASP A 218 -6.17 23.60 19.48
N ARG A 219 -6.57 23.87 18.23
CA ARG A 219 -7.92 24.34 17.89
C ARG A 219 -8.93 23.19 17.95
N ASN A 220 -9.55 23.04 19.12
CA ASN A 220 -10.58 22.03 19.45
C ASN A 220 -11.87 22.02 18.58
N ASN A 221 -12.04 22.96 17.63
CA ASN A 221 -13.25 23.11 16.82
C ASN A 221 -13.08 22.76 15.33
N GLU A 222 -11.92 22.25 14.91
CA GLU A 222 -11.63 22.01 13.50
C GLU A 222 -12.00 20.60 13.04
N THR A 223 -12.39 20.47 11.78
CA THR A 223 -12.66 19.18 11.15
C THR A 223 -11.36 18.39 11.10
N TYR A 224 -11.24 17.38 11.97
CA TYR A 224 -10.16 16.38 12.04
C TYR A 224 -9.59 15.97 10.66
N LYS A 225 -10.45 15.90 9.65
CA LYS A 225 -10.17 15.61 8.24
C LYS A 225 -9.18 16.59 7.58
N THR A 226 -9.33 17.91 7.78
CA THR A 226 -8.45 18.92 7.16
C THR A 226 -7.06 18.89 7.77
N ARG A 227 -6.98 18.69 9.10
CA ARG A 227 -5.71 18.49 9.80
C ARG A 227 -4.99 17.24 9.33
N GLU A 228 -5.70 16.14 9.11
CA GLU A 228 -5.15 14.91 8.54
C GLU A 228 -4.54 15.16 7.15
N LYS A 229 -5.23 15.90 6.27
CA LYS A 229 -4.71 16.29 4.94
C LYS A 229 -3.48 17.20 5.02
N ALA A 230 -3.44 18.15 5.96
CA ALA A 230 -2.29 19.03 6.16
C ALA A 230 -1.05 18.26 6.65
N ILE A 231 -1.22 17.35 7.61
CA ILE A 231 -0.15 16.46 8.09
C ILE A 231 0.37 15.58 6.95
N HIS A 232 -0.54 15.03 6.15
CA HIS A 232 -0.18 14.21 4.99
C HIS A 232 0.62 15.01 3.96
N ALA A 233 0.20 16.22 3.60
CA ALA A 233 0.97 17.08 2.68
C ALA A 233 2.37 17.43 3.22
N LEU A 234 2.48 17.74 4.53
CA LEU A 234 3.75 18.06 5.18
C LEU A 234 4.70 16.86 5.33
N GLU A 235 4.19 15.64 5.40
CA GLU A 235 5.03 14.43 5.39
C GLU A 235 5.72 14.25 4.03
N MET A 236 4.99 14.48 2.93
CA MET A 236 5.51 14.48 1.57
C MET A 236 4.44 15.08 0.64
N PRO A 237 4.80 15.96 -0.31
CA PRO A 237 3.84 16.50 -1.28
C PRO A 237 3.36 15.41 -2.24
N TYR A 238 2.10 15.52 -2.70
CA TYR A 238 1.50 14.66 -3.71
C TYR A 238 2.38 14.47 -4.95
N HIS A 239 3.10 15.51 -5.38
CA HIS A 239 3.99 15.41 -6.56
C HIS A 239 5.14 14.42 -6.38
N TRP A 240 5.58 14.16 -5.16
CA TRP A 240 6.70 13.24 -4.86
C TRP A 240 6.23 11.87 -4.37
N ARG A 241 4.94 11.67 -4.12
CA ARG A 241 4.37 10.42 -3.59
C ARG A 241 4.15 9.36 -4.67
N MET A 242 4.37 8.10 -4.29
CA MET A 242 3.99 6.95 -5.11
C MET A 242 2.46 6.89 -5.28
N ARG A 243 1.98 6.99 -6.54
CA ARG A 243 0.57 7.21 -6.88
C ARG A 243 -0.40 6.16 -6.33
N ARG A 244 -0.06 4.88 -6.45
CA ARG A 244 -0.93 3.77 -6.05
C ARG A 244 -1.10 3.66 -4.53
N LEU A 245 -0.05 3.95 -3.76
CA LEU A 245 -0.15 4.06 -2.30
C LEU A 245 -0.97 5.27 -1.89
N GLU A 246 -0.76 6.40 -2.57
CA GLU A 246 -1.58 7.58 -2.36
C GLU A 246 -3.05 7.30 -2.61
N THR A 247 -3.38 6.57 -3.67
CA THR A 247 -4.75 6.10 -3.91
C THR A 247 -5.32 5.31 -2.75
N ARG A 248 -4.55 4.38 -2.16
CA ARG A 248 -5.04 3.59 -1.02
C ARG A 248 -5.41 4.48 0.16
N TRP A 249 -4.61 5.51 0.45
CA TRP A 249 -4.89 6.48 1.51
C TRP A 249 -6.05 7.42 1.14
N TYR A 250 -6.05 7.92 -0.09
CA TYR A 250 -7.01 8.92 -0.54
C TYR A 250 -8.43 8.39 -0.66
N ILE A 251 -8.64 7.10 -0.96
CA ILE A 251 -9.99 6.49 -0.91
C ILE A 251 -10.60 6.67 0.49
N ASP A 252 -9.83 6.42 1.55
CA ASP A 252 -10.31 6.58 2.93
C ASP A 252 -10.50 8.06 3.30
N ALA A 253 -9.62 8.94 2.82
CA ALA A 253 -9.73 10.38 3.04
C ALA A 253 -10.95 10.99 2.31
N TYR A 254 -11.22 10.54 1.09
CA TYR A 254 -12.34 10.99 0.25
C TYR A 254 -13.68 10.52 0.82
N GLU A 255 -13.74 9.32 1.44
CA GLU A 255 -14.96 8.79 2.07
C GLU A 255 -15.41 9.62 3.27
N LYS A 256 -14.47 10.31 3.90
CA LYS A 256 -14.77 11.22 5.00
C LYS A 256 -15.38 12.53 4.51
N ASN A 257 -15.33 12.90 3.22
CA ASN A 257 -15.88 14.17 2.75
C ASN A 257 -17.44 14.18 2.82
N HIS A 258 -18.04 15.31 3.21
CA HIS A 258 -19.50 15.42 3.37
C HIS A 258 -20.26 15.47 2.03
N ASP A 259 -19.58 15.95 1.01
CA ASP A 259 -20.00 16.19 -0.37
C ASP A 259 -19.47 15.12 -1.33
N MET A 260 -18.90 14.03 -0.81
CA MET A 260 -18.37 12.91 -1.59
C MET A 260 -19.41 12.37 -2.59
N ASN A 261 -19.02 12.30 -3.87
CA ASN A 261 -19.78 11.63 -4.91
C ASN A 261 -19.74 10.11 -4.71
N LEU A 262 -20.89 9.53 -4.35
CA LEU A 262 -21.05 8.09 -4.09
C LEU A 262 -20.66 7.21 -5.27
N ALA A 263 -20.99 7.63 -6.50
CA ALA A 263 -20.70 6.85 -7.70
C ALA A 263 -19.19 6.88 -8.02
N LEU A 264 -18.53 8.02 -7.77
CA LEU A 264 -17.08 8.13 -7.90
C LEU A 264 -16.36 7.25 -6.85
N MET A 265 -16.84 7.27 -5.61
CA MET A 265 -16.30 6.43 -4.54
C MET A 265 -16.45 4.94 -4.84
N GLU A 266 -17.64 4.51 -5.27
CA GLU A 266 -17.91 3.11 -5.61
C GLU A 266 -17.02 2.66 -6.77
N LEU A 267 -16.87 3.50 -7.80
CA LEU A 267 -15.97 3.24 -8.92
C LEU A 267 -14.52 3.06 -8.43
N ALA A 268 -14.03 3.96 -7.56
CA ALA A 268 -12.68 3.90 -7.04
C ALA A 268 -12.39 2.60 -6.26
N LYS A 269 -13.32 2.16 -5.41
CA LYS A 269 -13.15 0.92 -4.62
C LYS A 269 -13.19 -0.33 -5.51
N ILE A 270 -14.13 -0.39 -6.44
CA ILE A 270 -14.25 -1.52 -7.39
C ILE A 270 -12.99 -1.60 -8.26
N ASP A 271 -12.60 -0.47 -8.87
CA ASP A 271 -11.41 -0.42 -9.71
C ASP A 271 -10.15 -0.76 -8.91
N PHE A 272 -10.01 -0.24 -7.68
CA PHE A 272 -8.88 -0.56 -6.82
C PHE A 272 -8.72 -2.08 -6.63
N ASN A 273 -9.81 -2.79 -6.33
CA ASN A 273 -9.79 -4.24 -6.15
C ASN A 273 -9.52 -5.00 -7.45
N ILE A 274 -10.08 -4.54 -8.57
CA ILE A 274 -9.86 -5.15 -9.89
C ILE A 274 -8.38 -5.00 -10.30
N VAL A 275 -7.80 -3.82 -10.16
CA VAL A 275 -6.36 -3.59 -10.42
C VAL A 275 -5.48 -4.39 -9.46
N GLN A 276 -5.84 -4.44 -8.17
CA GLN A 276 -5.15 -5.26 -7.17
C GLN A 276 -5.16 -6.75 -7.55
N ALA A 277 -6.27 -7.28 -8.09
CA ALA A 277 -6.33 -8.66 -8.55
C ALA A 277 -5.37 -8.93 -9.71
N SER A 278 -5.28 -8.01 -10.68
CA SER A 278 -4.27 -8.10 -11.75
C SER A 278 -2.85 -8.13 -11.19
N HIS A 279 -2.56 -7.29 -10.19
CA HIS A 279 -1.24 -7.28 -9.54
C HIS A 279 -0.94 -8.59 -8.80
N GLN A 280 -1.91 -9.16 -8.10
CA GLN A 280 -1.77 -10.45 -7.43
C GLN A 280 -1.48 -11.58 -8.42
N GLU A 281 -2.17 -11.62 -9.58
CA GLU A 281 -1.91 -12.63 -10.61
C GLU A 281 -0.53 -12.50 -11.25
N GLU A 282 -0.07 -11.27 -11.47
CA GLU A 282 1.30 -11.01 -11.94
C GLU A 282 2.35 -11.39 -10.89
N LEU A 283 2.09 -11.11 -9.61
CA LEU A 283 2.96 -11.50 -8.51
C LEU A 283 3.06 -13.03 -8.40
N LYS A 284 1.94 -13.76 -8.56
CA LYS A 284 1.92 -15.24 -8.61
C LYS A 284 2.72 -15.81 -9.78
N TYR A 285 2.86 -15.08 -10.88
CA TYR A 285 3.68 -15.50 -12.02
C TYR A 285 5.18 -15.44 -11.69
N VAL A 286 5.61 -14.43 -10.94
CA VAL A 286 7.02 -14.28 -10.55
C VAL A 286 7.37 -15.09 -9.28
N LEU A 287 6.38 -15.42 -8.46
CA LEU A 287 6.54 -16.14 -7.19
C LEU A 287 6.59 -17.67 -7.32
N PRO A 288 7.25 -18.35 -6.37
CA PRO A 288 7.48 -19.79 -6.46
C PRO A 288 6.34 -20.70 -6.01
N GLN A 289 5.77 -21.47 -6.95
CA GLN A 289 4.64 -22.37 -6.70
C GLN A 289 5.05 -23.83 -6.47
N MET A 290 4.56 -24.42 -5.38
CA MET A 290 4.86 -25.82 -4.98
C MET A 290 4.33 -26.88 -5.97
N TRP A 291 3.32 -26.56 -6.78
CA TRP A 291 2.67 -27.50 -7.72
C TRP A 291 2.64 -27.00 -9.18
N GLN A 292 3.34 -25.90 -9.47
CA GLN A 292 3.71 -25.49 -10.83
C GLN A 292 5.20 -25.15 -10.84
N PRO A 293 6.07 -25.96 -11.46
CA PRO A 293 7.52 -25.70 -11.57
C PRO A 293 7.85 -24.56 -12.56
N SER A 294 6.95 -23.58 -12.72
CA SER A 294 6.92 -22.58 -13.79
C SER A 294 7.10 -21.14 -13.30
N CYS A 295 7.67 -20.91 -12.10
CA CYS A 295 8.02 -19.56 -11.68
C CYS A 295 9.45 -19.24 -12.08
N TRP A 296 9.66 -18.03 -12.59
CA TRP A 296 10.97 -17.62 -13.06
C TRP A 296 12.04 -17.69 -11.96
N TRP A 297 11.76 -17.19 -10.74
CA TRP A 297 12.78 -17.06 -9.70
C TRP A 297 13.37 -18.42 -9.25
N GLN A 298 12.54 -19.44 -8.98
CA GLN A 298 13.03 -20.78 -8.70
C GLN A 298 13.65 -21.46 -9.93
N GLU A 299 13.12 -21.24 -11.14
CA GLU A 299 13.70 -21.80 -12.37
C GLU A 299 15.15 -21.36 -12.58
N THR A 300 15.49 -20.13 -12.17
CA THR A 300 16.87 -19.63 -12.25
C THR A 300 17.84 -20.39 -11.34
N CYS A 301 17.32 -21.03 -10.27
CA CYS A 301 18.08 -21.63 -9.17
C CYS A 301 19.03 -20.64 -8.45
N LEU A 302 18.94 -19.33 -8.69
CA LEU A 302 19.87 -18.35 -8.13
C LEU A 302 19.78 -18.28 -6.61
N SER A 303 18.58 -18.28 -6.03
CA SER A 303 18.40 -18.25 -4.57
C SER A 303 19.01 -19.45 -3.84
N ASN A 304 18.97 -20.64 -4.48
CA ASN A 304 19.55 -21.86 -3.91
C ASN A 304 21.08 -21.95 -4.11
N GLN A 305 21.56 -21.46 -5.26
CA GLN A 305 22.97 -21.58 -5.66
C GLN A 305 23.83 -20.41 -5.18
N LEU A 306 23.19 -19.27 -4.87
CA LEU A 306 23.81 -18.04 -4.38
C LEU A 306 23.21 -17.66 -3.02
N PRO A 307 23.42 -18.43 -1.95
CA PRO A 307 22.77 -18.21 -0.65
C PRO A 307 23.17 -16.89 0.04
N PHE A 308 24.14 -16.16 -0.53
CA PHE A 308 24.62 -14.87 -0.04
C PHE A 308 23.88 -13.67 -0.67
N VAL A 309 23.00 -13.89 -1.65
CA VAL A 309 22.20 -12.80 -2.28
C VAL A 309 20.83 -12.67 -1.62
N ARG A 310 20.27 -11.48 -1.68
CA ARG A 310 18.94 -11.15 -1.15
C ARG A 310 17.82 -11.84 -1.94
N ASP A 311 16.81 -12.36 -1.23
CA ASP A 311 15.55 -12.87 -1.82
C ASP A 311 14.42 -11.84 -1.62
N GLU A 312 14.31 -10.91 -2.57
CA GLU A 312 13.44 -9.73 -2.48
C GLU A 312 12.47 -9.64 -3.67
N ILE A 313 11.98 -10.79 -4.15
CA ILE A 313 11.14 -10.83 -5.37
C ILE A 313 9.84 -10.03 -5.23
N VAL A 314 9.26 -9.98 -4.03
CA VAL A 314 8.03 -9.22 -3.74
C VAL A 314 8.30 -7.72 -3.77
N GLU A 315 9.41 -7.28 -3.17
CA GLU A 315 9.89 -5.90 -3.21
C GLU A 315 10.23 -5.48 -4.64
N ASN A 316 10.92 -6.34 -5.40
CA ASN A 316 11.24 -6.13 -6.81
C ASN A 316 9.99 -5.92 -7.66
N TYR A 317 8.92 -6.67 -7.40
CA TYR A 317 7.62 -6.46 -8.04
C TYR A 317 6.94 -5.16 -7.56
N PHE A 318 7.01 -4.89 -6.25
CA PHE A 318 6.43 -3.69 -5.64
C PHE A 318 6.99 -2.40 -6.24
N TRP A 319 8.30 -2.34 -6.51
CA TRP A 319 8.93 -1.25 -7.27
C TRP A 319 8.23 -0.97 -8.60
N ASN A 320 7.87 -2.02 -9.34
CA ASN A 320 7.29 -1.89 -10.67
C ASN A 320 5.83 -1.44 -10.65
N VAL A 321 5.08 -1.83 -9.62
CA VAL A 321 3.76 -1.24 -9.33
C VAL A 321 3.91 0.25 -8.98
N GLY A 322 4.99 0.60 -8.27
CA GLY A 322 5.49 1.96 -8.04
C GLY A 322 5.59 2.83 -9.30
N ILE A 323 6.11 2.23 -10.36
CA ILE A 323 6.51 2.92 -11.60
C ILE A 323 5.34 3.02 -12.57
N ILE A 324 4.59 1.92 -12.72
CA ILE A 324 3.51 1.79 -13.70
C ILE A 324 2.46 0.80 -13.20
N TYR A 325 1.36 1.29 -12.62
CA TYR A 325 0.39 0.45 -11.91
C TYR A 325 -0.78 -0.01 -12.78
N GLU A 326 -0.97 0.59 -13.95
CA GLU A 326 -2.16 0.40 -14.78
C GLU A 326 -2.21 -1.04 -15.35
N PRO A 327 -3.37 -1.72 -15.34
CA PRO A 327 -3.45 -3.15 -15.65
C PRO A 327 -2.85 -3.57 -16.99
N GLN A 328 -2.97 -2.74 -18.03
CA GLN A 328 -2.46 -3.04 -19.37
C GLN A 328 -0.94 -3.25 -19.44
N PHE A 329 -0.20 -2.79 -18.43
CA PHE A 329 1.26 -2.91 -18.36
C PHE A 329 1.76 -4.11 -17.56
N GLY A 330 0.93 -5.14 -17.38
CA GLY A 330 1.31 -6.35 -16.62
C GLY A 330 2.52 -7.09 -17.17
N TYR A 331 2.67 -7.18 -18.50
CA TYR A 331 3.87 -7.75 -19.12
C TYR A 331 5.12 -6.92 -18.79
N THR A 332 5.03 -5.59 -18.91
CA THR A 332 6.10 -4.65 -18.57
C THR A 332 6.54 -4.83 -17.12
N ARG A 333 5.61 -4.85 -16.15
CA ARG A 333 5.94 -5.05 -14.73
C ARG A 333 6.65 -6.38 -14.48
N ARG A 334 6.21 -7.47 -15.12
CA ARG A 334 6.84 -8.79 -14.99
C ARG A 334 8.29 -8.79 -15.49
N ILE A 335 8.54 -8.23 -16.68
CA ILE A 335 9.90 -8.14 -17.23
C ILE A 335 10.78 -7.28 -16.33
N LEU A 336 10.30 -6.11 -15.90
CA LEU A 336 11.08 -5.23 -15.03
C LEU A 336 11.36 -5.85 -13.65
N THR A 337 10.51 -6.75 -13.18
CA THR A 337 10.73 -7.50 -11.93
C THR A 337 11.91 -8.45 -12.07
N ILE A 338 12.00 -9.12 -13.22
CA ILE A 338 13.17 -9.96 -13.59
C ILE A 338 14.43 -9.11 -13.62
N ILE A 339 14.39 -7.93 -14.25
CA ILE A 339 15.54 -7.01 -14.30
C ILE A 339 15.97 -6.58 -12.90
N ASN A 340 15.04 -6.16 -12.03
CA ASN A 340 15.36 -5.77 -10.65
C ASN A 340 15.98 -6.91 -9.84
N ALA A 341 15.47 -8.13 -9.98
CA ALA A 341 16.03 -9.30 -9.30
C ALA A 341 17.48 -9.58 -9.76
N LEU A 342 17.75 -9.47 -11.06
CA LEU A 342 19.11 -9.62 -11.61
C LEU A 342 20.04 -8.49 -11.16
N VAL A 343 19.56 -7.24 -11.14
CA VAL A 343 20.32 -6.09 -10.60
C VAL A 343 20.72 -6.36 -9.16
N THR A 344 19.76 -6.74 -8.31
CA THR A 344 19.99 -7.00 -6.87
C THR A 344 20.98 -8.14 -6.66
N THR A 345 20.83 -9.22 -7.44
CA THR A 345 21.75 -10.38 -7.39
C THR A 345 23.17 -9.98 -7.77
N ILE A 346 23.33 -9.18 -8.83
CA ILE A 346 24.64 -8.75 -9.30
C ILE A 346 25.24 -7.72 -8.34
N ASP A 347 24.46 -6.80 -7.81
CA ASP A 347 24.87 -5.86 -6.76
C ASP A 347 25.55 -6.60 -5.59
N ASP A 348 24.87 -7.61 -5.02
CA ASP A 348 25.39 -8.47 -3.94
C ASP A 348 26.69 -9.22 -4.30
N ILE A 349 26.89 -9.53 -5.58
CA ILE A 349 28.13 -10.12 -6.05
C ILE A 349 29.27 -9.09 -5.96
N TYR A 350 29.03 -7.83 -6.32
CA TYR A 350 30.08 -6.79 -6.37
C TYR A 350 30.41 -6.19 -5.00
N ASP A 351 29.41 -5.83 -4.19
CA ASP A 351 29.63 -5.09 -2.95
C ASP A 351 29.99 -6.02 -1.76
N ILE A 352 29.46 -7.25 -1.74
CA ILE A 352 29.65 -8.24 -0.69
C ILE A 352 30.61 -9.37 -1.11
N TYR A 353 30.20 -10.24 -2.04
CA TYR A 353 30.75 -11.60 -2.10
C TYR A 353 32.04 -11.75 -2.95
N GLY A 354 32.10 -11.05 -4.08
CA GLY A 354 33.17 -11.17 -5.07
C GLY A 354 34.52 -10.65 -4.59
N THR A 355 35.59 -11.31 -5.03
CA THR A 355 36.95 -10.74 -4.96
C THR A 355 37.19 -9.80 -6.13
N LEU A 356 38.14 -8.87 -6.01
CA LEU A 356 38.35 -7.87 -7.07
C LEU A 356 38.70 -8.53 -8.41
N GLU A 357 39.52 -9.57 -8.39
CA GLU A 357 39.94 -10.33 -9.57
C GLU A 357 38.75 -11.04 -10.24
N GLU A 358 37.86 -11.63 -9.46
CA GLU A 358 36.63 -12.26 -9.97
C GLU A 358 35.67 -11.22 -10.56
N LEU A 359 35.54 -10.05 -9.93
CA LEU A 359 34.69 -8.97 -10.41
C LEU A 359 35.21 -8.37 -11.73
N GLU A 360 36.54 -8.26 -11.89
CA GLU A 360 37.14 -7.87 -13.17
C GLU A 360 36.85 -8.89 -14.28
N LEU A 361 36.93 -10.19 -13.96
CA LEU A 361 36.56 -11.25 -14.90
C LEU A 361 35.07 -11.22 -15.26
N PHE A 362 34.19 -11.02 -14.27
CA PHE A 362 32.74 -10.93 -14.50
C PHE A 362 32.37 -9.69 -15.32
N SER A 363 32.92 -8.52 -14.97
CA SER A 363 32.77 -7.29 -15.76
C SER A 363 33.21 -7.48 -17.21
N ALA A 364 34.38 -8.08 -17.44
CA ALA A 364 34.87 -8.35 -18.78
C ALA A 364 33.99 -9.37 -19.54
N MET A 365 33.40 -10.34 -18.84
CA MET A 365 32.48 -11.30 -19.46
C MET A 365 31.19 -10.61 -19.93
N VAL A 366 30.61 -9.73 -19.10
CA VAL A 366 29.42 -8.95 -19.43
C VAL A 366 29.70 -7.97 -20.57
N ASP A 367 30.85 -7.30 -20.58
CA ASP A 367 31.22 -6.38 -21.65
C ASP A 367 31.40 -7.09 -23.01
N ASN A 368 32.05 -8.26 -23.01
CA ASN A 368 32.23 -9.05 -24.23
C ASN A 368 30.97 -9.82 -24.65
N TRP A 369 30.06 -10.08 -23.70
CA TRP A 369 28.81 -10.83 -23.90
C TRP A 369 29.01 -12.23 -24.54
N ASP A 370 30.09 -12.93 -24.17
CA ASP A 370 30.49 -14.20 -24.79
C ASP A 370 30.22 -15.42 -23.89
N VAL A 371 29.11 -16.10 -24.14
CA VAL A 371 28.70 -17.31 -23.43
C VAL A 371 29.63 -18.51 -23.61
N ASN A 372 30.53 -18.50 -24.59
CA ASN A 372 31.44 -19.63 -24.83
C ASN A 372 32.62 -19.67 -23.86
N ARG A 373 32.83 -18.60 -23.06
CA ARG A 373 33.95 -18.46 -22.12
C ARG A 373 33.55 -18.63 -20.66
N LEU A 374 32.40 -19.27 -20.39
CA LEU A 374 31.89 -19.54 -19.05
C LEU A 374 32.91 -20.24 -18.14
N ASP A 375 33.78 -21.07 -18.71
CA ASP A 375 34.87 -21.76 -18.01
C ASP A 375 35.79 -20.80 -17.24
N LYS A 376 35.93 -19.56 -17.71
CA LYS A 376 36.79 -18.53 -17.08
C LYS A 376 36.20 -17.89 -15.82
N LEU A 377 34.90 -18.06 -15.58
CA LEU A 377 34.26 -17.54 -14.37
C LEU A 377 34.30 -18.56 -13.23
N PRO A 378 34.34 -18.11 -11.97
CA PRO A 378 34.05 -18.97 -10.81
C PRO A 378 32.67 -19.63 -10.94
N ALA A 379 32.52 -20.83 -10.37
CA ALA A 379 31.30 -21.64 -10.52
C ALA A 379 30.00 -20.88 -10.19
N TYR A 380 29.99 -20.08 -9.12
CA TYR A 380 28.81 -19.30 -8.71
C TYR A 380 28.45 -18.18 -9.72
N MET A 381 29.46 -17.53 -10.31
CA MET A 381 29.27 -16.47 -11.31
C MET A 381 28.80 -17.04 -12.67
N ARG A 382 29.15 -18.28 -12.99
CA ARG A 382 28.74 -18.93 -14.26
C ARG A 382 27.22 -18.96 -14.40
N LEU A 383 26.53 -19.38 -13.34
CA LEU A 383 25.07 -19.46 -13.35
C LEU A 383 24.46 -18.07 -13.45
N CYS A 384 24.93 -17.11 -12.65
CA CYS A 384 24.46 -15.72 -12.69
C CYS A 384 24.59 -15.12 -14.09
N PHE A 385 25.77 -15.22 -14.72
CA PHE A 385 25.98 -14.72 -16.08
C PHE A 385 25.11 -15.44 -17.10
N LEU A 386 24.96 -16.76 -17.02
CA LEU A 386 24.15 -17.52 -17.96
C LEU A 386 22.66 -17.17 -17.86
N VAL A 387 22.15 -16.94 -16.64
CA VAL A 387 20.77 -16.45 -16.44
C VAL A 387 20.62 -15.06 -17.04
N LEU A 388 21.51 -14.12 -16.71
CA LEU A 388 21.53 -12.77 -17.29
C LEU A 388 21.52 -12.83 -18.82
N TYR A 389 22.45 -13.58 -19.41
CA TYR A 389 22.57 -13.73 -20.86
C TYR A 389 21.27 -14.27 -21.48
N ASN A 390 20.67 -15.31 -20.90
CA ASN A 390 19.46 -15.92 -21.45
C ASN A 390 18.24 -15.00 -21.34
N GLU A 391 18.04 -14.32 -20.21
CA GLU A 391 16.89 -13.43 -20.02
C GLU A 391 16.96 -12.23 -20.95
N ILE A 392 18.12 -11.57 -21.03
CA ILE A 392 18.28 -10.37 -21.86
C ILE A 392 18.14 -10.70 -23.35
N ASN A 393 18.74 -11.81 -23.81
CA ASN A 393 18.54 -12.25 -25.19
C ASN A 393 17.09 -12.71 -25.44
N GLY A 394 16.43 -13.31 -24.45
CA GLY A 394 15.01 -13.70 -24.51
C GLY A 394 14.09 -12.49 -24.69
N ILE A 395 14.28 -11.45 -23.88
CA ILE A 395 13.58 -10.16 -23.98
C ILE A 395 13.82 -9.54 -25.36
N GLY A 396 15.08 -9.44 -25.79
CA GLY A 396 15.43 -8.88 -27.09
C GLY A 396 14.83 -9.65 -28.26
N CYS A 397 14.83 -10.99 -28.21
CA CYS A 397 14.16 -11.84 -29.20
C CYS A 397 12.65 -11.62 -29.25
N ASN A 398 11.98 -11.45 -28.10
CA ASN A 398 10.55 -11.16 -28.06
C ASN A 398 10.25 -9.79 -28.68
N ILE A 399 11.07 -8.77 -28.39
CA ILE A 399 10.95 -7.45 -28.99
C ILE A 399 11.17 -7.51 -30.49
N LEU A 400 12.20 -8.23 -30.96
CA LEU A 400 12.45 -8.42 -32.38
C LEU A 400 11.24 -9.08 -33.09
N LYS A 401 10.64 -10.10 -32.48
CA LYS A 401 9.45 -10.78 -33.05
C LYS A 401 8.23 -9.87 -33.20
N HIS A 402 8.00 -8.97 -32.24
CA HIS A 402 6.78 -8.18 -32.19
C HIS A 402 6.92 -6.75 -32.73
N LYS A 403 8.11 -6.17 -32.62
CA LYS A 403 8.42 -4.78 -33.01
C LYS A 403 9.42 -4.69 -34.16
N ASN A 404 9.96 -5.83 -34.64
CA ASN A 404 10.90 -5.93 -35.76
C ASN A 404 12.16 -5.06 -35.61
N ILE A 405 12.63 -4.88 -34.37
CA ILE A 405 13.85 -4.12 -34.03
C ILE A 405 14.71 -4.99 -33.11
N ASP A 406 16.00 -5.10 -33.44
CA ASP A 406 16.98 -5.75 -32.57
C ASP A 406 17.48 -4.77 -31.52
N VAL A 407 17.01 -4.95 -30.28
CA VAL A 407 17.41 -4.12 -29.13
C VAL A 407 18.52 -4.75 -28.30
N ILE A 408 18.93 -6.00 -28.58
CA ILE A 408 19.94 -6.73 -27.78
C ILE A 408 21.24 -5.92 -27.61
N PRO A 409 21.76 -5.22 -28.65
CA PRO A 409 22.97 -4.41 -28.50
C PRO A 409 22.85 -3.31 -27.44
N PHE A 410 21.68 -2.69 -27.30
CA PHE A 410 21.43 -1.65 -26.30
C PHE A 410 21.26 -2.25 -24.90
N LEU A 411 20.52 -3.36 -24.80
CA LEU A 411 20.31 -4.05 -23.53
C LEU A 411 21.66 -4.54 -22.95
N ARG A 412 22.49 -5.24 -23.73
CA ARG A 412 23.80 -5.73 -23.24
C ARG A 412 24.74 -4.59 -22.84
N LYS A 413 24.75 -3.48 -23.61
CA LYS A 413 25.59 -2.31 -23.29
C LYS A 413 25.19 -1.73 -21.94
N SER A 414 23.89 -1.66 -21.66
CA SER A 414 23.39 -1.13 -20.38
C SER A 414 23.87 -1.95 -19.17
N TRP A 415 23.95 -3.28 -19.30
CA TRP A 415 24.50 -4.15 -18.26
C TRP A 415 26.03 -4.04 -18.13
N ALA A 416 26.74 -3.83 -19.25
CA ALA A 416 28.17 -3.58 -19.23
C ALA A 416 28.51 -2.26 -18.52
N ASP A 417 27.78 -1.19 -18.81
CA ASP A 417 27.94 0.11 -18.14
C ASP A 417 27.66 -0.01 -16.63
N LEU A 418 26.60 -0.73 -16.25
CA LEU A 418 26.28 -1.00 -14.84
C LEU A 418 27.40 -1.78 -14.12
N CYS A 419 27.89 -2.87 -14.72
CA CYS A 419 28.99 -3.66 -14.15
C CYS A 419 30.28 -2.85 -14.01
N LYS A 420 30.58 -1.97 -14.97
CA LYS A 420 31.73 -1.05 -14.90
C LYS A 420 31.57 -0.08 -13.74
N ALA A 421 30.38 0.46 -13.52
CA ALA A 421 30.10 1.35 -12.39
C ALA A 421 30.24 0.64 -11.04
N TYR A 422 29.73 -0.60 -10.91
CA TYR A 422 29.94 -1.42 -9.72
C TYR A 422 31.42 -1.74 -9.49
N LEU A 423 32.18 -2.04 -10.55
CA LEU A 423 33.60 -2.32 -10.45
C LEU A 423 34.40 -1.11 -9.94
N VAL A 424 34.01 0.11 -10.30
CA VAL A 424 34.62 1.34 -9.77
C VAL A 424 34.43 1.42 -8.25
N GLU A 425 33.22 1.18 -7.74
CA GLU A 425 32.93 1.19 -6.30
C GLU A 425 33.69 0.08 -5.57
N ALA A 426 33.72 -1.14 -6.12
CA ALA A 426 34.50 -2.24 -5.58
C ALA A 426 36.01 -1.91 -5.53
N LYS A 427 36.55 -1.22 -6.54
CA LYS A 427 37.95 -0.75 -6.55
C LYS A 427 38.20 0.30 -5.49
N TRP A 428 37.29 1.25 -5.30
CA TRP A 428 37.39 2.25 -4.25
C TRP A 428 37.41 1.60 -2.87
N TYR A 429 36.46 0.71 -2.60
CA TYR A 429 36.39 -0.02 -1.34
C TYR A 429 37.66 -0.82 -1.05
N LYS A 430 38.10 -1.67 -1.98
CA LYS A 430 39.27 -2.54 -1.78
C LYS A 430 40.58 -1.77 -1.58
N ARG A 431 40.71 -0.59 -2.19
CA ARG A 431 41.89 0.28 -2.05
C ARG A 431 41.80 1.24 -0.87
N GLY A 432 40.67 1.29 -0.16
CA GLY A 432 40.41 2.30 0.87
C GLY A 432 40.37 3.74 0.31
N TYR A 433 40.08 3.90 -0.98
CA TYR A 433 39.96 5.22 -1.61
C TYR A 433 38.67 5.89 -1.17
N LYS A 434 38.76 7.18 -0.87
CA LYS A 434 37.63 8.00 -0.42
C LYS A 434 37.34 9.07 -1.48
N PRO A 435 36.33 8.87 -2.35
CA PRO A 435 35.99 9.84 -3.37
C PRO A 435 35.45 11.14 -2.75
N SER A 436 35.54 12.24 -3.49
CA SER A 436 34.75 13.45 -3.21
C SER A 436 33.26 13.16 -3.43
N LEU A 437 32.34 14.00 -2.90
CA LEU A 437 30.92 13.82 -3.15
C LEU A 437 30.61 13.84 -4.65
N GLU A 438 31.23 14.76 -5.40
CA GLU A 438 30.95 14.89 -6.83
C GLU A 438 31.53 13.71 -7.63
N GLU A 439 32.76 13.27 -7.33
CA GLU A 439 33.35 12.08 -7.96
C GLU A 439 32.49 10.83 -7.70
N TYR A 440 32.06 10.63 -6.45
CA TYR A 440 31.13 9.57 -6.10
C TYR A 440 29.85 9.68 -6.94
N MET A 441 29.23 10.85 -6.96
CA MET A 441 27.95 11.05 -7.64
C MET A 441 28.03 10.85 -9.16
N GLN A 442 29.18 11.05 -9.81
CA GLN A 442 29.34 10.77 -11.25
C GLN A 442 29.32 9.27 -11.59
N ASN A 443 29.70 8.41 -10.64
CA ASN A 443 29.57 6.96 -10.77
C ASN A 443 28.24 6.45 -10.20
N ALA A 444 27.84 7.00 -9.06
CA ALA A 444 26.78 6.46 -8.21
C ALA A 444 25.39 6.53 -8.87
N TRP A 445 25.13 7.49 -9.75
CA TRP A 445 23.87 7.56 -10.51
C TRP A 445 23.76 6.50 -11.62
N ILE A 446 24.88 5.89 -12.04
CA ILE A 446 24.87 4.73 -12.94
C ILE A 446 24.77 3.45 -12.14
N SER A 447 25.52 3.35 -11.03
CA SER A 447 25.52 2.17 -10.15
C SER A 447 24.18 1.94 -9.44
N THR A 448 23.27 2.91 -9.38
CA THR A 448 21.87 2.66 -8.96
C THR A 448 21.07 1.79 -9.91
N SER A 449 21.63 1.37 -11.04
CA SER A 449 20.98 0.64 -12.13
C SER A 449 19.88 1.40 -12.88
N VAL A 450 19.52 2.62 -12.50
CA VAL A 450 18.41 3.37 -13.13
C VAL A 450 18.58 3.53 -14.64
N PRO A 451 19.76 3.90 -15.18
CA PRO A 451 19.92 4.02 -16.63
C PRO A 451 19.70 2.68 -17.35
N ALA A 452 20.21 1.58 -16.79
CA ALA A 452 20.01 0.24 -17.33
C ALA A 452 18.54 -0.17 -17.28
N PHE A 453 17.89 0.05 -16.13
CA PHE A 453 16.47 -0.23 -15.94
C PHE A 453 15.59 0.53 -16.94
N LEU A 454 15.85 1.83 -17.14
CA LEU A 454 15.01 2.66 -18.02
C LEU A 454 15.19 2.34 -19.51
N ILE A 455 16.34 1.83 -19.95
CA ILE A 455 16.51 1.28 -21.30
C ILE A 455 15.60 0.04 -21.47
N HIS A 456 15.56 -0.86 -20.48
CA HIS A 456 14.68 -2.02 -20.53
C HIS A 456 13.20 -1.60 -20.51
N LEU A 457 12.84 -0.62 -19.67
CA LEU A 457 11.49 -0.05 -19.63
C LEU A 457 11.09 0.48 -21.00
N TYR A 458 11.90 1.36 -21.63
CA TYR A 458 11.57 1.94 -22.94
C TYR A 458 11.29 0.84 -23.99
N CYS A 459 12.18 -0.17 -24.04
CA CYS A 459 12.08 -1.31 -24.93
C CYS A 459 10.77 -2.10 -24.80
N VAL A 460 10.28 -2.35 -23.57
CA VAL A 460 9.04 -3.12 -23.36
C VAL A 460 7.79 -2.24 -23.35
N PHE A 461 7.88 -1.01 -22.84
CA PHE A 461 6.78 -0.06 -22.68
C PHE A 461 6.33 0.57 -23.99
N SER A 462 7.26 1.01 -24.85
CA SER A 462 6.91 1.81 -26.02
C SER A 462 6.39 0.96 -27.17
N ASP A 463 5.19 1.25 -27.67
CA ASP A 463 4.61 0.54 -28.84
C ASP A 463 5.51 0.65 -30.07
N GLN A 464 6.07 1.84 -30.30
CA GLN A 464 7.05 2.12 -31.35
C GLN A 464 8.38 2.52 -30.72
N ILE A 465 9.44 1.79 -31.08
CA ILE A 465 10.79 2.04 -30.58
C ILE A 465 11.53 2.94 -31.58
N SER A 466 12.06 4.05 -31.10
CA SER A 466 12.95 4.92 -31.86
C SER A 466 14.40 4.57 -31.55
N ILE A 467 15.19 4.29 -32.60
CA ILE A 467 16.63 4.02 -32.49
C ILE A 467 17.36 5.26 -31.95
N GLN A 468 16.98 6.46 -32.40
CA GLN A 468 17.58 7.71 -31.90
C GLN A 468 17.36 7.89 -30.40
N ILE A 469 16.18 7.52 -29.89
CA ILE A 469 15.90 7.55 -28.45
C ILE A 469 16.75 6.50 -27.73
N LEU A 470 16.83 5.26 -28.24
CA LEU A 470 17.69 4.22 -27.66
C LEU A 470 19.17 4.63 -27.62
N GLU A 471 19.69 5.22 -28.69
CA GLU A 471 21.05 5.77 -28.76
C GLU A 471 21.23 6.82 -27.66
N SER A 472 20.34 7.81 -27.59
CA SER A 472 20.42 8.87 -26.58
C SER A 472 20.34 8.37 -25.13
N LEU A 473 19.54 7.33 -24.87
CA LEU A 473 19.46 6.67 -23.55
C LEU A 473 20.76 5.92 -23.26
N SER A 474 21.27 5.16 -24.22
CA SER A 474 22.49 4.36 -24.08
C SER A 474 23.76 5.21 -23.95
N GLU A 475 23.73 6.44 -24.46
CA GLU A 475 24.82 7.42 -24.36
C GLU A 475 24.62 8.36 -23.18
N HIS A 476 23.66 8.08 -22.30
CA HIS A 476 23.42 8.83 -21.06
C HIS A 476 23.10 10.32 -21.30
N ARG A 477 22.51 10.66 -22.46
CA ARG A 477 22.20 12.04 -22.87
C ARG A 477 20.86 12.58 -22.34
N GLN A 478 20.05 11.73 -21.70
CA GLN A 478 18.73 12.10 -21.21
C GLN A 478 18.80 12.57 -19.74
N ASN A 479 18.81 13.89 -19.51
CA ASN A 479 18.95 14.45 -18.16
C ASN A 479 17.83 14.03 -17.20
N VAL A 480 16.60 13.82 -17.70
CA VAL A 480 15.50 13.32 -16.85
C VAL A 480 15.82 11.95 -16.24
N VAL A 481 16.54 11.09 -16.97
CA VAL A 481 17.04 9.79 -16.47
C VAL A 481 18.08 10.03 -15.38
N ARG A 482 19.05 10.92 -15.62
CA ARG A 482 20.08 11.29 -14.65
C ARG A 482 19.48 11.87 -13.36
N CYS A 483 18.46 12.72 -13.47
CA CYS A 483 17.76 13.30 -12.31
C CYS A 483 17.04 12.22 -11.51
N SER A 484 16.29 11.33 -12.18
CA SER A 484 15.59 10.22 -11.52
C SER A 484 16.58 9.29 -10.80
N ALA A 485 17.68 8.94 -11.46
CA ALA A 485 18.76 8.16 -10.88
C ALA A 485 19.43 8.82 -9.68
N THR A 486 19.61 10.14 -9.73
CA THR A 486 20.19 10.94 -8.64
C THR A 486 19.25 10.98 -7.44
N VAL A 487 17.95 11.20 -7.63
CA VAL A 487 16.96 11.13 -6.54
C VAL A 487 16.98 9.74 -5.89
N LEU A 488 16.99 8.67 -6.69
CA LEU A 488 17.05 7.32 -6.16
C LEU A 488 18.32 7.08 -5.35
N ARG A 489 19.49 7.44 -5.89
CA ARG A 489 20.79 7.29 -5.21
C ARG A 489 20.77 7.99 -3.86
N LEU A 490 20.41 9.27 -3.83
CA LEU A 490 20.46 10.06 -2.60
C LEU A 490 19.43 9.57 -1.58
N ALA A 491 18.22 9.17 -2.01
CA ALA A 491 17.22 8.59 -1.11
C ALA A 491 17.70 7.26 -0.52
N ASN A 492 18.31 6.39 -1.34
CA ASN A 492 18.93 5.14 -0.91
C ASN A 492 20.03 5.40 0.13
N ASP A 493 21.03 6.21 -0.20
CA ASP A 493 22.18 6.48 0.67
C ASP A 493 21.78 7.05 2.05
N LEU A 494 20.75 7.91 2.09
CA LEU A 494 20.21 8.44 3.36
C LEU A 494 19.70 7.33 4.28
N ALA A 495 19.13 6.27 3.70
CA ALA A 495 18.46 5.19 4.41
C ALA A 495 19.35 3.97 4.65
N THR A 496 20.33 3.70 3.79
CA THR A 496 21.11 2.46 3.79
C THR A 496 22.55 2.62 4.29
N SER A 497 23.11 3.84 4.24
CA SER A 497 24.54 4.06 4.56
C SER A 497 24.99 3.52 5.93
N PRO A 498 24.21 3.57 7.04
CA PRO A 498 24.67 3.03 8.32
C PRO A 498 24.90 1.51 8.27
N ASP A 499 23.94 0.78 7.68
CA ASP A 499 24.00 -0.69 7.58
C ASP A 499 25.06 -1.15 6.56
N GLU A 500 25.29 -0.36 5.50
CA GLU A 500 26.31 -0.62 4.46
C GLU A 500 27.73 -0.43 4.97
N LEU A 501 27.98 0.67 5.68
CA LEU A 501 29.30 0.93 6.26
C LEU A 501 29.64 -0.09 7.36
N ALA A 502 28.65 -0.51 8.15
CA ALA A 502 28.85 -1.51 9.19
C ALA A 502 29.27 -2.89 8.63
N ARG A 503 28.79 -3.26 7.44
CA ARG A 503 29.18 -4.53 6.77
C ARG A 503 30.36 -4.39 5.80
N GLY A 504 30.85 -3.16 5.62
CA GLY A 504 32.03 -2.84 4.84
C GLY A 504 31.70 -2.58 3.37
N ASP A 505 31.51 -1.30 3.05
CA ASP A 505 31.21 -0.78 1.71
C ASP A 505 31.89 0.58 1.49
N VAL A 506 31.85 1.12 0.27
CA VAL A 506 32.35 2.46 -0.08
C VAL A 506 31.59 3.56 0.67
N LEU A 507 32.23 4.70 0.88
CA LEU A 507 31.55 5.90 1.38
C LEU A 507 30.39 6.26 0.45
N LYS A 508 29.21 6.51 1.04
CA LYS A 508 28.02 6.98 0.32
C LYS A 508 27.95 8.50 0.33
N SER A 509 26.95 9.11 -0.28
CA SER A 509 26.85 10.57 -0.40
C SER A 509 27.02 11.34 0.92
N VAL A 510 26.37 10.89 2.00
CA VAL A 510 26.50 11.50 3.34
C VAL A 510 27.95 11.49 3.81
N GLN A 511 28.63 10.35 3.74
CA GLN A 511 29.99 10.21 4.26
C GLN A 511 31.05 10.83 3.34
N CYS A 512 30.83 10.84 2.02
CA CYS A 512 31.66 11.59 1.08
C CYS A 512 31.64 13.09 1.42
N TYR A 513 30.45 13.65 1.67
CA TYR A 513 30.29 15.06 2.06
C TYR A 513 30.97 15.37 3.40
N MET A 514 30.77 14.52 4.42
CA MET A 514 31.43 14.67 5.72
C MET A 514 32.96 14.63 5.59
N ASN A 515 33.48 13.70 4.78
CA ASN A 515 34.92 13.53 4.58
C ASN A 515 35.54 14.71 3.81
N GLU A 516 34.83 15.29 2.85
CA GLU A 516 35.29 16.42 2.03
C GLU A 516 35.25 17.76 2.78
N THR A 517 34.22 17.99 3.60
CA THR A 517 33.95 19.30 4.22
C THR A 517 34.26 19.37 5.71
N GLY A 518 34.37 18.23 6.39
CA GLY A 518 34.45 18.17 7.85
C GLY A 518 33.12 18.41 8.57
N ALA A 519 32.00 18.47 7.84
CA ALA A 519 30.66 18.67 8.40
C ALA A 519 30.22 17.50 9.28
N SER A 520 29.29 17.77 10.21
CA SER A 520 28.61 16.76 11.01
C SER A 520 27.69 15.87 10.15
N GLU A 521 27.32 14.69 10.65
CA GLU A 521 26.38 13.81 9.96
C GLU A 521 25.01 14.49 9.72
N GLU A 522 24.54 15.29 10.69
CA GLU A 522 23.27 16.00 10.57
C GLU A 522 23.31 17.03 9.44
N GLU A 523 24.37 17.86 9.39
CA GLU A 523 24.58 18.81 8.30
C GLU A 523 24.70 18.12 6.94
N ALA A 524 25.38 16.97 6.88
CA ALA A 524 25.51 16.17 5.67
C ALA A 524 24.17 15.58 5.21
N ARG A 525 23.34 15.08 6.13
CA ARG A 525 22.00 14.57 5.83
C ARG A 525 21.08 15.68 5.31
N VAL A 526 21.11 16.87 5.93
CA VAL A 526 20.37 18.04 5.46
C VAL A 526 20.85 18.46 4.06
N HIS A 527 22.16 18.46 3.81
CA HIS A 527 22.72 18.74 2.48
C HIS A 527 22.22 17.75 1.42
N VAL A 528 22.21 16.45 1.73
CA VAL A 528 21.72 15.42 0.80
C VAL A 528 20.21 15.56 0.54
N GLN A 529 19.41 15.84 1.57
CA GLN A 529 17.97 16.11 1.40
C GLN A 529 17.71 17.36 0.54
N GLN A 530 18.51 18.41 0.74
CA GLN A 530 18.47 19.62 -0.07
C GLN A 530 18.79 19.31 -1.54
N ARG A 531 19.82 18.48 -1.79
CA ARG A 531 20.19 18.02 -3.12
C ARG A 531 19.10 17.18 -3.80
N ILE A 532 18.32 16.40 -3.05
CA ILE A 532 17.10 15.73 -3.57
C ILE A 532 16.07 16.76 -4.06
N SER A 533 15.78 17.79 -3.23
CA SER A 533 14.83 18.85 -3.58
C SER A 533 15.26 19.61 -4.83
N ASP A 534 16.55 19.97 -4.93
CA ASP A 534 17.09 20.67 -6.10
C ASP A 534 17.06 19.78 -7.35
N THR A 535 17.34 18.48 -7.20
CA THR A 535 17.23 17.50 -8.31
C THR A 535 15.80 17.34 -8.79
N TRP A 536 14.79 17.44 -7.92
CA TRP A 536 13.38 17.46 -8.35
C TRP A 536 13.04 18.69 -9.20
N ASN A 537 13.57 19.86 -8.86
CA ASN A 537 13.39 21.08 -9.65
C ASN A 537 14.04 20.93 -11.04
N GLU A 538 15.23 20.34 -11.10
CA GLU A 538 15.88 19.98 -12.37
C GLU A 538 15.03 18.98 -13.17
N MET A 539 14.56 17.91 -12.53
CA MET A 539 13.75 16.87 -13.16
C MET A 539 12.44 17.43 -13.75
N ASN A 540 11.76 18.32 -13.01
CA ASN A 540 10.55 18.99 -13.49
C ASN A 540 10.83 19.84 -14.75
N TYR A 541 11.99 20.51 -14.81
CA TYR A 541 12.41 21.25 -15.99
C TYR A 541 12.70 20.31 -17.17
N GLU A 542 13.53 19.29 -16.94
CA GLU A 542 13.97 18.37 -17.99
C GLU A 542 12.81 17.52 -18.54
N ALA A 543 11.87 17.09 -17.68
CA ALA A 543 10.66 16.39 -18.09
C ALA A 543 9.77 17.21 -19.05
N LYS A 544 9.79 18.54 -18.93
CA LYS A 544 9.02 19.47 -19.78
C LYS A 544 9.63 19.64 -21.17
N ILE A 545 10.96 19.52 -21.30
CA ILE A 545 11.68 19.73 -22.57
C ILE A 545 12.11 18.43 -23.25
N ALA A 546 12.03 17.29 -22.54
CA ALA A 546 12.44 16.00 -23.06
C ALA A 546 11.66 15.62 -24.33
N LEU A 547 12.38 15.27 -25.39
CA LEU A 547 11.82 14.72 -26.63
C LEU A 547 11.62 13.20 -26.49
N LEU A 548 10.90 12.80 -25.44
CA LEU A 548 10.62 11.40 -25.08
C LEU A 548 9.10 11.18 -25.00
N PRO A 549 8.61 9.94 -25.20
CA PRO A 549 7.20 9.65 -25.00
C PRO A 549 6.75 10.02 -23.58
N ARG A 550 5.64 10.75 -23.47
CA ARG A 550 5.14 11.28 -22.18
C ARG A 550 4.98 10.21 -21.12
N GLY A 551 4.43 9.04 -21.46
CA GLY A 551 4.29 7.94 -20.51
C GLY A 551 5.63 7.38 -20.02
N PHE A 552 6.68 7.43 -20.84
CA PHE A 552 8.04 7.05 -20.43
C PHE A 552 8.66 8.08 -19.48
N VAL A 553 8.44 9.38 -19.74
CA VAL A 553 8.86 10.46 -18.83
C VAL A 553 8.17 10.33 -17.48
N GLU A 554 6.85 10.11 -17.47
CA GLU A 554 6.10 9.93 -16.22
C GLU A 554 6.55 8.69 -15.45
N ALA A 555 6.81 7.56 -16.14
CA ALA A 555 7.37 6.37 -15.51
C ALA A 555 8.78 6.62 -14.94
N THR A 556 9.60 7.41 -15.63
CA THR A 556 10.92 7.84 -15.14
C THR A 556 10.80 8.68 -13.86
N MET A 557 9.82 9.60 -13.81
CA MET A 557 9.55 10.37 -12.59
C MET A 557 8.94 9.49 -11.49
N ASN A 558 8.09 8.53 -11.82
CA ASN A 558 7.53 7.57 -10.87
C ASN A 558 8.61 6.70 -10.22
N LEU A 559 9.70 6.38 -10.92
CA LEU A 559 10.85 5.71 -10.31
C LEU A 559 11.48 6.54 -9.19
N ALA A 560 11.59 7.86 -9.38
CA ALA A 560 12.05 8.78 -8.33
C ALA A 560 11.05 8.85 -7.15
N ARG A 561 9.74 8.89 -7.43
CA ARG A 561 8.68 8.81 -6.38
C ARG A 561 8.77 7.49 -5.61
N MET A 562 8.99 6.40 -6.33
CA MET A 562 9.09 5.06 -5.75
C MET A 562 10.34 4.92 -4.89
N SER A 563 11.46 5.52 -5.28
CA SER A 563 12.67 5.53 -4.46
C SER A 563 12.48 6.21 -3.11
N GLN A 564 11.87 7.40 -3.12
CA GLN A 564 11.55 8.09 -1.88
C GLN A 564 10.56 7.30 -1.05
N CYS A 565 9.56 6.64 -1.67
CA CYS A 565 8.67 5.73 -0.97
C CYS A 565 9.46 4.64 -0.24
N ILE A 566 10.28 3.87 -0.96
CA ILE A 566 11.02 2.72 -0.39
C ILE A 566 11.95 3.15 0.75
N TYR A 567 12.64 4.28 0.59
CA TYR A 567 13.69 4.70 1.51
C TYR A 567 13.26 5.73 2.57
N GLN A 568 12.00 6.19 2.56
CA GLN A 568 11.48 7.20 3.51
C GLN A 568 11.65 6.78 4.98
N ASN A 569 11.55 5.47 5.26
CA ASN A 569 11.48 4.93 6.61
C ASN A 569 12.54 3.85 6.84
N GLY A 570 13.73 4.04 6.26
CA GLY A 570 14.86 3.11 6.37
C GLY A 570 15.03 2.25 5.12
N ASN A 571 15.83 1.17 5.22
CA ASN A 571 16.15 0.30 4.10
C ASN A 571 14.97 -0.59 3.70
N GLY A 572 13.97 -0.01 3.05
CA GLY A 572 12.74 -0.70 2.67
C GLY A 572 12.87 -1.73 1.55
N HIS A 573 14.03 -1.78 0.87
CA HIS A 573 14.34 -2.82 -0.11
C HIS A 573 15.03 -3.99 0.58
N GLY A 574 16.19 -3.73 1.20
CA GLY A 574 17.03 -4.72 1.88
C GLY A 574 16.48 -5.32 3.18
N ARG A 575 15.62 -4.56 3.87
CA ARG A 575 15.09 -4.87 5.22
C ARG A 575 13.63 -4.40 5.35
N PRO A 576 12.73 -4.94 4.53
CA PRO A 576 11.34 -4.51 4.46
C PRO A 576 10.58 -4.67 5.79
N ASP A 577 11.02 -5.59 6.66
CA ASP A 577 10.50 -5.85 8.01
C ASP A 577 10.82 -4.75 9.02
N LYS A 578 11.91 -4.00 8.80
CA LYS A 578 12.35 -2.87 9.63
C LYS A 578 11.93 -1.51 9.07
N ALA A 579 11.23 -1.51 7.94
CA ALA A 579 10.71 -0.34 7.28
C ALA A 579 9.18 -0.42 7.14
N LYS A 580 8.55 0.66 6.66
CA LYS A 580 7.11 0.64 6.32
C LYS A 580 6.79 -0.16 5.05
N THR A 581 7.79 -0.71 4.35
CA THR A 581 7.57 -1.44 3.09
C THR A 581 6.70 -2.67 3.29
N ALA A 582 6.93 -3.47 4.34
CA ALA A 582 6.09 -4.64 4.59
C ALA A 582 4.60 -4.25 4.76
N GLU A 583 4.31 -3.22 5.55
CA GLU A 583 2.93 -2.71 5.71
C GLU A 583 2.32 -2.22 4.38
N ARG A 584 3.13 -1.54 3.55
CA ARG A 584 2.71 -1.02 2.24
C ARG A 584 2.40 -2.15 1.26
N VAL A 585 3.27 -3.15 1.17
CA VAL A 585 3.08 -4.36 0.36
C VAL A 585 1.83 -5.11 0.83
N MET A 586 1.65 -5.30 2.14
CA MET A 586 0.42 -5.89 2.71
C MET A 586 -0.81 -5.09 2.29
N SER A 587 -0.78 -3.76 2.40
CA SER A 587 -1.93 -2.89 2.10
C SER A 587 -2.34 -2.89 0.62
N LEU A 588 -1.37 -3.05 -0.30
CA LEU A 588 -1.62 -2.98 -1.73
C LEU A 588 -1.89 -4.33 -2.36
N PHE A 589 -1.31 -5.42 -1.86
CA PHE A 589 -1.44 -6.74 -2.48
C PHE A 589 -2.23 -7.73 -1.66
N LEU A 590 -2.33 -7.59 -0.34
CA LEU A 590 -2.84 -8.65 0.54
C LEU A 590 -4.17 -8.28 1.19
N LEU A 591 -4.29 -7.04 1.64
CA LEU A 591 -5.50 -6.51 2.26
C LEU A 591 -6.46 -6.06 1.16
N LEU A 592 -7.49 -6.88 0.93
CA LEU A 592 -8.59 -6.54 0.03
C LEU A 592 -9.33 -5.30 0.54
N TYR A 593 -9.65 -4.37 -0.36
CA TYR A 593 -10.43 -3.19 0.02
C TYR A 593 -11.92 -3.58 0.11
N SER A 594 -12.54 -3.50 1.28
CA SER A 594 -13.95 -3.88 1.41
C SER A 594 -14.85 -2.90 0.64
N ILE A 595 -15.61 -3.42 -0.34
CA ILE A 595 -16.59 -2.63 -1.10
C ILE A 595 -17.74 -2.16 -0.20
N TYR A 596 -18.13 -2.98 0.78
CA TYR A 596 -19.19 -2.66 1.75
C TYR A 596 -18.58 -2.43 3.14
N LYS A 597 -18.90 -1.31 3.79
CA LYS A 597 -18.72 -1.21 5.25
C LYS A 597 -19.69 -2.21 5.87
N LEU A 598 -19.17 -3.21 6.59
CA LEU A 598 -19.97 -3.95 7.56
C LEU A 598 -20.34 -2.95 8.67
N TYR A 599 -21.48 -2.28 8.51
CA TYR A 599 -22.15 -1.65 9.64
C TYR A 599 -22.65 -2.79 10.51
N PHE A 600 -21.87 -3.16 11.52
CA PHE A 600 -22.40 -3.98 12.62
C PHE A 600 -23.44 -3.14 13.36
N PHE A 601 -24.70 -3.30 12.99
CA PHE A 601 -25.83 -2.82 13.79
C PHE A 601 -25.86 -3.64 15.08
N PHE A 602 -25.42 -3.05 16.19
CA PHE A 602 -25.80 -3.53 17.52
C PHE A 602 -27.28 -3.19 17.74
N GLY A 603 -28.17 -4.05 17.25
CA GLY A 603 -29.56 -4.08 17.67
C GLY A 603 -29.66 -4.73 19.04
N SER A 604 -29.61 -3.94 20.12
CA SER A 604 -30.02 -4.42 21.44
C SER A 604 -31.56 -4.59 21.45
N ALA A 605 -32.03 -5.72 20.96
CA ALA A 605 -33.41 -6.15 21.20
C ALA A 605 -33.49 -6.74 22.61
N THR A 606 -33.73 -5.90 23.62
CA THR A 606 -34.27 -6.38 24.89
C THR A 606 -35.62 -5.73 25.11
N LEU A 607 -36.64 -6.46 24.66
CA LEU A 607 -38.04 -6.25 24.98
C LEU A 607 -38.24 -6.54 26.48
N VAL A 608 -37.95 -5.58 27.37
CA VAL A 608 -38.25 -5.72 28.80
C VAL A 608 -39.72 -5.37 29.02
N ARG A 609 -40.58 -6.39 28.93
CA ARG A 609 -41.87 -6.36 29.63
C ARG A 609 -41.61 -6.70 31.09
N GLY A 610 -42.01 -5.76 31.94
CA GLY A 610 -42.29 -5.83 33.37
C GLY A 610 -41.65 -6.95 34.18
N LEU A 611 -40.83 -6.57 35.17
CA LEU A 611 -40.88 -7.12 36.52
C LEU A 611 -40.06 -6.22 37.45
N ASN A 612 -40.75 -5.71 38.48
CA ASN A 612 -40.18 -5.15 39.70
C ASN A 612 -39.02 -6.04 40.20
N PHE A 613 -37.92 -5.44 40.68
CA PHE A 613 -37.36 -5.84 41.97
C PHE A 613 -36.34 -4.83 42.51
N THR A 614 -36.74 -4.27 43.65
CA THR A 614 -35.94 -3.75 44.75
C THR A 614 -34.88 -4.78 45.19
N ARG A 615 -33.58 -4.40 45.15
CA ARG A 615 -32.53 -4.68 46.17
C ARG A 615 -31.13 -4.59 45.57
N LEU A 616 -30.50 -3.44 45.77
CA LEU A 616 -29.05 -3.30 45.88
C LEU A 616 -28.61 -3.81 47.26
N ARG A 617 -27.58 -4.66 47.31
CA ARG A 617 -26.72 -4.82 48.49
C ARG A 617 -25.30 -4.45 48.06
N LEU A 618 -24.96 -3.18 48.28
CA LEU A 618 -23.58 -2.70 48.34
C LEU A 618 -23.07 -2.94 49.77
N HIS A 619 -21.86 -3.48 49.89
CA HIS A 619 -21.02 -3.34 51.07
C HIS A 619 -19.98 -2.27 50.79
N GLY A 620 -19.93 -1.23 51.63
CA GLY A 620 -18.87 -0.22 51.62
C GLY A 620 -19.39 1.19 51.87
N ARG A 621 -19.21 1.68 53.10
CA ARG A 621 -19.64 2.98 53.65
C ARG A 621 -19.12 4.18 52.86
N ILE A 622 -19.99 5.15 52.60
CA ILE A 622 -19.62 6.59 52.56
C ILE A 622 -20.62 7.32 53.45
N GLU A 623 -20.10 7.93 54.52
CA GLU A 623 -20.84 8.77 55.46
C GLU A 623 -21.10 10.15 54.85
N GLY A 624 -22.37 10.56 54.77
CA GLY A 624 -22.79 11.87 54.28
C GLY A 624 -24.30 11.92 54.05
N ASN A 625 -24.98 12.88 54.67
CA ASN A 625 -26.44 12.92 54.86
C ASN A 625 -27.22 13.18 53.54
N VAL A 626 -27.60 12.11 52.85
CA VAL A 626 -28.34 12.09 51.56
C VAL A 626 -29.66 12.89 51.60
N ASN A 627 -30.28 13.02 52.77
CA ASN A 627 -31.56 13.72 52.91
C ASN A 627 -31.45 15.23 52.62
N LYS A 628 -30.27 15.84 52.80
CA LYS A 628 -30.05 17.26 52.51
C LYS A 628 -29.93 17.56 51.01
N LEU A 629 -29.54 16.57 50.20
CA LEU A 629 -29.39 16.69 48.73
C LEU A 629 -30.75 16.50 48.01
N CYS A 630 -31.61 15.63 48.55
CA CYS A 630 -32.96 15.41 48.01
C CYS A 630 -33.92 16.58 48.29
N ASP A 631 -33.70 17.36 49.35
CA ASP A 631 -34.51 18.54 49.66
C ASP A 631 -34.12 19.78 48.84
N GLN A 632 -32.89 19.83 48.30
CA GLN A 632 -32.44 20.90 47.40
C GLN A 632 -32.95 20.71 45.96
N LEU A 633 -33.10 19.47 45.49
CA LEU A 633 -33.61 19.17 44.14
C LEU A 633 -35.14 19.25 44.02
N LYS A 634 -35.87 19.30 45.14
CA LYS A 634 -37.34 19.45 45.16
C LYS A 634 -37.83 20.91 45.12
N LYS A 635 -36.94 21.91 45.07
CA LYS A 635 -37.28 23.34 45.17
C LYS A 635 -37.06 24.19 43.90
N SER A 636 -36.88 23.60 42.71
CA SER A 636 -36.86 24.38 41.46
C SER A 636 -38.08 24.10 40.58
N SER A 637 -38.95 25.11 40.48
CA SER A 637 -40.19 25.16 39.69
C SER A 637 -39.96 25.16 38.16
N PRO A 638 -40.98 24.83 37.34
CA PRO A 638 -40.84 24.53 35.91
C PRO A 638 -40.81 25.77 35.00
N ILE A 639 -39.95 25.76 33.97
CA ILE A 639 -39.94 26.76 32.89
C ILE A 639 -40.98 26.36 31.83
N LYS A 640 -42.00 27.21 31.67
CA LYS A 640 -42.90 27.25 30.51
C LYS A 640 -42.20 27.96 29.35
N ILE A 641 -42.31 27.43 28.13
CA ILE A 641 -42.12 28.21 26.90
C ILE A 641 -43.42 28.14 26.10
N GLU A 642 -43.93 29.33 25.76
CA GLU A 642 -45.20 29.61 25.12
C GLU A 642 -45.18 29.36 23.60
N SER A 643 -46.37 29.10 23.06
CA SER A 643 -46.71 28.97 21.65
C SER A 643 -46.73 30.32 20.91
N GLY A 644 -46.06 30.39 19.75
CA GLY A 644 -46.14 31.50 18.80
C GLY A 644 -46.38 31.01 17.35
N ASN A 645 -47.43 31.55 16.75
CA ASN A 645 -48.16 31.21 15.52
C ASN A 645 -47.44 30.86 14.19
N SER A 646 -48.09 29.92 13.48
CA SER A 646 -48.46 29.88 12.04
C SER A 646 -47.41 29.75 10.92
N ASN A 647 -47.28 28.55 10.33
CA ASN A 647 -47.71 28.26 8.93
C ASN A 647 -47.47 26.78 8.53
N THR A 648 -48.34 25.88 8.99
CA THR A 648 -48.34 24.45 8.65
C THR A 648 -49.13 24.10 7.39
N LYS A 649 -49.64 25.08 6.63
CA LYS A 649 -50.40 24.84 5.38
C LYS A 649 -49.57 24.85 4.08
N LYS A 650 -48.32 25.31 4.08
CA LYS A 650 -47.48 25.34 2.86
C LYS A 650 -46.74 24.01 2.59
N ARG A 651 -46.38 23.25 3.65
CA ARG A 651 -45.60 21.99 3.50
C ARG A 651 -46.42 20.76 3.07
N ARG A 652 -47.75 20.85 3.03
CA ARG A 652 -48.61 19.74 2.57
C ARG A 652 -48.89 19.80 1.06
N SER A 653 -48.87 21.00 0.48
CA SER A 653 -49.00 21.24 -0.96
C SER A 653 -47.77 20.77 -1.75
N ASP A 654 -46.57 20.96 -1.20
CA ASP A 654 -45.32 20.57 -1.88
C ASP A 654 -45.10 19.05 -1.88
N TYR A 655 -45.70 18.33 -0.92
CA TYR A 655 -45.62 16.88 -0.84
C TYR A 655 -46.56 16.18 -1.84
N ASP A 656 -47.75 16.74 -2.08
CA ASP A 656 -48.71 16.20 -3.04
C ASP A 656 -48.35 16.51 -4.51
N SER A 657 -47.57 17.57 -4.76
CA SER A 657 -46.99 17.86 -6.08
C SER A 657 -45.81 16.94 -6.42
N LEU A 658 -45.00 16.53 -5.42
CA LEU A 658 -43.88 15.61 -5.64
C LEU A 658 -44.34 14.17 -5.93
N MET A 659 -45.48 13.76 -5.35
CA MET A 659 -46.04 12.41 -5.53
C MET A 659 -46.75 12.21 -6.88
N ARG A 660 -47.06 13.26 -7.64
CA ARG A 660 -47.62 13.15 -9.00
C ARG A 660 -46.57 12.99 -10.11
N LEU A 661 -45.28 13.21 -9.82
CA LEU A 661 -44.18 13.09 -10.78
C LEU A 661 -43.53 11.68 -10.81
N LEU A 662 -43.95 10.75 -9.95
CA LEU A 662 -43.29 9.47 -9.73
C LEU A 662 -44.14 8.21 -10.02
N LEU A 663 -45.26 8.34 -10.74
CA LEU A 663 -46.05 7.18 -11.18
C LEU A 663 -46.40 7.28 -12.68
N PRO A 664 -46.05 6.29 -13.52
CA PRO A 664 -46.53 6.21 -14.89
C PRO A 664 -48.02 5.84 -14.91
N SER A 665 -48.77 6.44 -15.83
CA SER A 665 -50.17 6.15 -16.13
C SER A 665 -50.38 4.67 -16.51
N LYS A 666 -51.31 3.99 -15.85
CA LYS A 666 -51.86 2.71 -16.30
C LYS A 666 -53.11 2.96 -17.14
N ASP A 667 -53.10 2.50 -18.38
CA ASP A 667 -54.27 1.90 -19.01
C ASP A 667 -53.83 0.74 -19.94
N SER A 668 -54.60 -0.35 -19.89
CA SER A 668 -54.54 -1.63 -20.63
C SER A 668 -53.60 -2.77 -20.14
N VAL A 669 -54.12 -3.59 -19.22
CA VAL A 669 -54.44 -5.05 -19.34
C VAL A 669 -53.61 -5.82 -20.42
N ASP A 670 -52.87 -6.92 -20.15
CA ASP A 670 -53.30 -8.20 -19.57
C ASP A 670 -52.14 -9.20 -19.25
N LYS A 671 -52.42 -10.16 -18.35
CA LYS A 671 -51.81 -11.50 -18.06
C LYS A 671 -50.52 -11.67 -17.20
N THR A 672 -50.77 -12.01 -15.92
CA THR A 672 -50.20 -13.11 -15.06
C THR A 672 -48.68 -13.38 -15.09
N ARG A 673 -47.91 -13.47 -13.99
CA ARG A 673 -48.15 -14.18 -12.70
C ARG A 673 -47.05 -13.80 -11.66
N THR A 674 -47.48 -13.57 -10.41
CA THR A 674 -46.74 -13.65 -9.12
C THR A 674 -45.47 -12.82 -8.86
N PHE A 675 -45.66 -11.62 -8.29
CA PHE A 675 -44.73 -10.98 -7.34
C PHE A 675 -45.55 -10.55 -6.11
N GLY A 676 -45.35 -11.23 -4.98
CA GLY A 676 -45.93 -10.89 -3.70
C GLY A 676 -44.84 -10.95 -2.63
N GLU A 677 -44.89 -9.97 -1.72
CA GLU A 677 -44.14 -9.92 -0.45
C GLU A 677 -42.73 -9.33 -0.45
N ALA A 678 -42.62 -8.00 -0.60
CA ALA A 678 -41.57 -7.21 0.06
C ALA A 678 -41.93 -5.71 0.04
N ASN A 679 -42.94 -5.26 0.78
CA ASN A 679 -43.13 -3.82 0.96
C ASN A 679 -43.81 -3.43 2.28
N SER A 680 -43.19 -3.82 3.40
CA SER A 680 -43.63 -3.41 4.73
C SER A 680 -42.50 -3.32 5.74
N ARG A 681 -41.36 -2.69 5.39
CA ARG A 681 -40.29 -2.38 6.36
C ARG A 681 -39.38 -1.21 5.92
N PHE A 682 -39.96 -0.04 5.66
CA PHE A 682 -39.20 1.21 5.60
C PHE A 682 -39.99 2.36 6.23
N ARG A 683 -39.99 2.41 7.57
CA ARG A 683 -40.12 3.63 8.38
C ARG A 683 -39.37 3.40 9.69
N PHE A 684 -38.70 4.45 10.16
CA PHE A 684 -37.84 4.58 11.35
C PHE A 684 -36.33 4.45 11.12
N MET A 685 -35.70 5.59 10.80
CA MET A 685 -34.56 6.10 11.60
C MET A 685 -34.27 7.56 11.21
N ARG A 686 -34.52 8.48 12.13
CA ARG A 686 -33.89 9.81 12.20
C ARG A 686 -33.73 10.16 13.68
N VAL A 687 -32.58 10.78 14.00
CA VAL A 687 -32.15 11.34 15.30
C VAL A 687 -31.29 10.41 16.17
N ALA A 688 -29.97 10.53 16.03
CA ALA A 688 -28.98 10.68 17.11
C ALA A 688 -27.60 10.89 16.47
N TRP A 689 -27.23 12.16 16.29
CA TRP A 689 -25.86 12.56 15.92
C TRP A 689 -25.41 13.48 17.04
N ASP A 690 -24.57 12.98 17.93
CA ASP A 690 -23.58 13.77 18.66
C ASP A 690 -22.73 12.86 19.54
N LYS A 691 -21.42 12.93 19.30
CA LYS A 691 -20.29 12.31 20.03
C LYS A 691 -20.06 10.81 19.83
N GLU A 692 -19.20 10.50 18.87
CA GLU A 692 -18.33 9.32 18.96
C GLU A 692 -16.87 9.73 18.76
N GLN A 693 -16.05 9.44 19.76
CA GLN A 693 -14.59 9.43 19.67
C GLN A 693 -14.18 8.13 18.97
N GLU A 694 -13.63 8.22 17.76
CA GLU A 694 -13.00 7.09 17.09
C GLU A 694 -11.53 7.00 17.48
N PHE A 695 -11.13 5.84 18.01
CA PHE A 695 -9.75 5.49 18.31
C PHE A 695 -8.97 5.20 17.01
N ALA A 696 -7.89 5.94 16.79
CA ALA A 696 -6.94 5.70 15.70
C ALA A 696 -6.00 4.52 16.01
N TYR A 697 -5.70 3.73 14.98
CA TYR A 697 -4.80 2.56 14.93
C TYR A 697 -3.30 2.90 15.15
N LYS A 698 -2.97 3.90 15.97
CA LYS A 698 -1.61 4.49 16.01
C LYS A 698 -0.64 3.91 17.04
N ASP A 699 -1.07 3.05 17.96
CA ASP A 699 -0.19 2.49 19.00
C ASP A 699 -0.02 0.97 18.89
N PHE A 700 0.31 0.46 17.70
CA PHE A 700 0.57 -0.96 17.48
C PHE A 700 2.08 -1.25 17.48
N ASP A 701 2.60 -1.66 18.64
CA ASP A 701 3.98 -2.15 18.76
C ASP A 701 4.06 -3.62 18.32
N VAL A 702 4.49 -3.85 17.07
CA VAL A 702 4.70 -5.18 16.46
C VAL A 702 5.69 -6.04 17.28
N ARG A 703 6.56 -5.43 18.08
CA ARG A 703 7.56 -6.11 18.90
C ARG A 703 6.94 -6.98 20.00
N LEU A 704 5.74 -6.63 20.48
CA LEU A 704 5.00 -7.42 21.47
C LEU A 704 4.43 -8.71 20.87
N CYS A 705 4.07 -8.71 19.58
CA CYS A 705 3.57 -9.88 18.87
C CYS A 705 4.69 -10.87 18.51
N LEU A 706 5.89 -10.38 18.19
CA LEU A 706 7.06 -11.22 17.91
C LEU A 706 7.62 -11.89 19.18
N ASN A 707 7.60 -11.20 20.32
CA ASN A 707 8.08 -11.77 21.59
C ASN A 707 7.16 -12.86 22.18
N LEU A 708 5.88 -12.88 21.79
CA LEU A 708 4.94 -13.93 22.19
C LEU A 708 5.12 -15.24 21.40
N LEU A 709 5.79 -15.18 20.24
CA LEU A 709 6.12 -16.35 19.42
C LEU A 709 7.49 -16.96 19.75
N SER A 710 8.36 -16.26 20.49
CA SER A 710 9.74 -16.69 20.79
C SER A 710 9.98 -17.19 22.23
N GLY A 711 8.99 -17.14 23.13
CA GLY A 711 9.05 -17.90 24.39
C GLY A 711 10.04 -17.40 25.46
N GLU A 712 10.45 -16.14 25.47
CA GLU A 712 11.27 -15.58 26.56
C GLU A 712 10.44 -14.79 27.59
N ARG A 713 10.52 -15.20 28.86
CA ARG A 713 9.90 -14.52 30.01
C ARG A 713 10.87 -13.50 30.61
N LYS A 714 10.44 -12.25 30.79
CA LYS A 714 10.91 -11.37 31.89
C LYS A 714 9.78 -10.54 32.50
N GLU A 715 9.93 -10.30 33.79
CA GLU A 715 8.99 -9.88 34.84
C GLU A 715 8.70 -8.34 34.90
N PRO A 716 7.84 -7.84 35.82
CA PRO A 716 6.83 -6.82 35.51
C PRO A 716 7.19 -5.39 35.92
N CYS A 717 6.58 -4.40 35.23
CA CYS A 717 6.42 -3.06 35.76
C CYS A 717 4.93 -2.65 35.79
N VAL A 718 4.56 -2.01 36.88
CA VAL A 718 3.19 -1.66 37.31
C VAL A 718 2.76 -0.36 36.65
N MET A 719 1.53 -0.26 36.11
CA MET A 719 0.77 0.99 36.14
C MET A 719 -0.75 0.78 36.00
N SER A 720 -1.46 1.60 36.77
CA SER A 720 -2.88 1.59 37.07
C SER A 720 -3.74 2.43 36.12
N ARG A 721 -5.05 2.14 36.15
CA ARG A 721 -6.21 2.96 35.71
C ARG A 721 -6.54 2.95 34.20
N THR A 722 -7.35 1.98 33.79
CA THR A 722 -8.44 2.15 32.79
C THR A 722 -9.33 0.90 32.75
N LYS A 723 -10.13 0.68 33.81
CA LYS A 723 -11.01 -0.51 33.90
C LYS A 723 -12.22 -0.47 32.95
N ALA A 724 -12.58 0.71 32.42
CA ALA A 724 -13.68 0.87 31.47
C ALA A 724 -13.26 0.77 29.98
N LEU A 725 -11.98 1.07 29.67
CA LEU A 725 -11.44 0.93 28.30
C LEU A 725 -11.12 -0.54 27.97
N ALA A 726 -10.74 -1.33 28.97
CA ALA A 726 -10.43 -2.76 28.83
C ALA A 726 -11.67 -3.64 28.51
N GLU A 727 -12.88 -3.22 28.90
CA GLU A 727 -14.11 -3.98 28.60
C GLU A 727 -14.58 -3.81 27.15
N VAL A 728 -14.33 -2.65 26.53
CA VAL A 728 -14.67 -2.39 25.11
C VAL A 728 -13.60 -2.96 24.19
N ILE A 729 -12.31 -2.79 24.53
CA ILE A 729 -11.18 -3.37 23.78
C ILE A 729 -11.21 -4.91 23.87
N GLY A 730 -11.57 -5.48 25.02
CA GLY A 730 -11.67 -6.94 25.19
C GLY A 730 -12.70 -7.60 24.25
N ARG A 731 -13.81 -6.92 23.93
CA ARG A 731 -14.83 -7.44 22.99
C ARG A 731 -14.35 -7.40 21.53
N PHE A 732 -13.62 -6.36 21.13
CA PHE A 732 -13.01 -6.26 19.79
C PHE A 732 -11.89 -7.29 19.58
N TRP A 733 -11.05 -7.53 20.59
CA TRP A 733 -9.97 -8.52 20.51
C TRP A 733 -10.50 -9.95 20.47
N THR A 734 -11.63 -10.25 21.13
CA THR A 734 -12.18 -11.61 21.11
C THR A 734 -12.78 -11.95 19.74
N VAL A 735 -13.41 -10.99 19.05
CA VAL A 735 -13.97 -11.22 17.70
C VAL A 735 -12.87 -11.25 16.65
N ALA A 736 -11.88 -10.35 16.71
CA ALA A 736 -10.75 -10.35 15.78
C ALA A 736 -9.79 -11.53 15.99
N ALA A 737 -9.61 -12.00 17.24
CA ALA A 737 -8.87 -13.23 17.51
C ALA A 737 -9.67 -14.48 17.12
N VAL A 738 -11.01 -14.49 17.26
CA VAL A 738 -11.83 -15.62 16.77
C VAL A 738 -11.90 -15.67 15.25
N GLU A 739 -11.94 -14.53 14.54
CA GLU A 739 -11.85 -14.48 13.08
C GLU A 739 -10.42 -14.69 12.56
N GLY A 740 -9.41 -14.20 13.27
CA GLY A 740 -7.99 -14.42 12.96
C GLY A 740 -7.57 -15.87 13.20
N VAL A 741 -8.01 -16.48 14.32
CA VAL A 741 -7.82 -17.90 14.58
C VAL A 741 -8.67 -18.75 13.65
N ASN A 742 -9.92 -18.37 13.32
CA ASN A 742 -10.66 -19.06 12.26
C ASN A 742 -9.96 -18.95 10.91
N LYS A 743 -9.37 -17.81 10.52
CA LYS A 743 -8.61 -17.70 9.27
C LYS A 743 -7.29 -18.48 9.27
N ILE A 744 -6.54 -18.45 10.39
CA ILE A 744 -5.30 -19.23 10.54
C ILE A 744 -5.60 -20.74 10.57
N VAL A 745 -6.70 -21.14 11.19
CA VAL A 745 -7.14 -22.54 11.24
C VAL A 745 -7.73 -22.98 9.90
N THR A 746 -8.47 -22.12 9.18
CA THR A 746 -9.06 -22.46 7.87
C THR A 746 -8.04 -22.46 6.73
N ALA A 747 -6.96 -21.66 6.83
CA ALA A 747 -5.88 -21.65 5.84
C ALA A 747 -4.91 -22.85 5.97
N ASN A 748 -4.76 -23.43 7.16
CA ASN A 748 -3.90 -24.60 7.41
C ASN A 748 -4.64 -25.95 7.42
N LEU A 749 -5.92 -26.02 7.05
CA LEU A 749 -6.75 -27.24 7.12
C LEU A 749 -7.32 -27.72 5.78
N THR A 750 -6.62 -27.51 4.66
CA THR A 750 -6.96 -28.25 3.42
C THR A 750 -6.53 -29.73 3.45
N ALA A 751 -5.97 -30.21 4.56
CA ALA A 751 -5.56 -31.60 4.71
C ALA A 751 -5.87 -32.19 6.10
N PHE A 752 -7.05 -31.98 6.68
CA PHE A 752 -7.59 -32.94 7.66
C PHE A 752 -9.12 -33.01 7.53
N GLY A 753 -9.64 -34.23 7.29
CA GLY A 753 -11.07 -34.48 7.42
C GLY A 753 -11.54 -34.18 8.83
N HIS A 754 -12.68 -33.52 8.97
CA HIS A 754 -13.38 -33.48 10.24
C HIS A 754 -14.00 -34.86 10.48
N GLN A 755 -13.87 -35.38 11.69
CA GLN A 755 -14.58 -36.59 12.11
C GLN A 755 -15.52 -36.20 13.25
N ASP A 756 -16.81 -36.22 12.96
CA ASP A 756 -17.81 -36.00 14.00
C ASP A 756 -17.77 -37.15 15.01
N VAL A 757 -17.66 -36.80 16.29
CA VAL A 757 -17.93 -37.77 17.36
C VAL A 757 -19.41 -38.10 17.30
N ARG A 758 -19.75 -39.39 17.23
CA ARG A 758 -21.16 -39.82 17.16
C ARG A 758 -21.92 -39.31 18.38
N ARG A 759 -23.18 -38.90 18.15
CA ARG A 759 -24.08 -38.41 19.20
C ARG A 759 -24.17 -39.43 20.35
N ASN A 760 -24.03 -38.95 21.58
CA ASN A 760 -24.08 -39.74 22.83
C ASN A 760 -22.96 -40.80 22.98
N ASP A 761 -21.81 -40.63 22.32
CA ASP A 761 -20.65 -41.53 22.45
C ASP A 761 -19.52 -40.87 23.26
N GLU A 762 -19.70 -40.85 24.58
CA GLU A 762 -18.76 -40.22 25.53
C GLU A 762 -17.37 -40.88 25.48
N LYS A 763 -17.29 -42.17 25.18
CA LYS A 763 -16.01 -42.88 25.09
C LYS A 763 -15.17 -42.41 23.90
N ASN A 764 -15.79 -42.18 22.74
CA ASN A 764 -15.10 -41.60 21.59
C ASN A 764 -14.79 -40.11 21.79
N LEU A 765 -15.66 -39.37 22.50
CA LEU A 765 -15.39 -37.98 22.90
C LEU A 765 -14.10 -37.91 23.73
N LEU A 766 -14.00 -38.72 24.79
CA LEU A 766 -12.80 -38.78 25.64
C LEU A 766 -11.55 -39.24 24.88
N LYS A 767 -11.69 -40.22 23.98
CA LYS A 767 -10.59 -40.68 23.13
C LYS A 767 -10.07 -39.57 22.20
N ALA A 768 -10.97 -38.76 21.63
CA ALA A 768 -10.60 -37.63 20.79
C ALA A 768 -9.95 -36.50 21.64
N LEU A 769 -10.49 -36.25 22.84
CA LEU A 769 -9.96 -35.30 23.83
C LEU A 769 -8.55 -35.66 24.33
N ALA A 770 -8.20 -36.95 24.37
CA ALA A 770 -6.87 -37.41 24.73
C ALA A 770 -5.79 -37.03 23.72
N HIS A 771 -6.16 -36.76 22.45
CA HIS A 771 -5.22 -36.41 21.39
C HIS A 771 -5.12 -34.89 21.18
N GLN A 772 -6.23 -34.17 21.32
CA GLN A 772 -6.30 -32.72 21.13
C GLN A 772 -7.54 -32.10 21.79
N SER A 773 -7.53 -30.77 21.97
CA SER A 773 -8.73 -30.05 22.41
C SER A 773 -9.84 -30.12 21.36
N LEU A 774 -11.10 -30.24 21.81
CA LEU A 774 -12.27 -30.35 20.94
C LEU A 774 -13.18 -29.14 21.08
N SER A 775 -13.74 -28.69 19.96
CA SER A 775 -14.84 -27.74 19.94
C SER A 775 -16.15 -28.46 20.23
N VAL A 776 -16.87 -28.03 21.27
CA VAL A 776 -18.12 -28.65 21.72
C VAL A 776 -19.21 -27.59 21.76
N ALA A 777 -20.38 -27.90 21.21
CA ALA A 777 -21.57 -27.09 21.36
C ALA A 777 -22.39 -27.59 22.57
N ILE A 778 -22.85 -26.66 23.40
CA ILE A 778 -23.61 -26.93 24.62
C ILE A 778 -24.83 -26.00 24.69
N ASP A 779 -25.84 -26.44 25.44
CA ASP A 779 -26.93 -25.57 25.90
C ASP A 779 -26.51 -24.93 27.22
N ALA A 780 -26.16 -23.65 27.18
CA ALA A 780 -25.74 -22.85 28.33
C ALA A 780 -26.88 -21.98 28.89
N SER A 781 -28.10 -22.13 28.37
CA SER A 781 -29.27 -21.35 28.81
C SER A 781 -29.74 -21.74 30.22
N ALA A 782 -29.39 -22.95 30.66
CA ALA A 782 -29.68 -23.45 32.00
C ALA A 782 -28.94 -22.62 33.06
N ARG A 783 -29.66 -22.14 34.08
CA ARG A 783 -29.09 -21.34 35.18
C ARG A 783 -27.93 -22.05 35.90
N ASP A 784 -27.91 -23.38 35.87
CA ASP A 784 -26.90 -24.19 36.53
C ASP A 784 -25.51 -24.05 35.88
N PHE A 785 -25.45 -23.65 34.59
CA PHE A 785 -24.18 -23.36 33.89
C PHE A 785 -23.46 -22.10 34.41
N GLN A 786 -24.16 -21.24 35.17
CA GLN A 786 -23.61 -19.99 35.71
C GLN A 786 -22.69 -20.19 36.93
N ARG A 787 -22.60 -21.42 37.45
CA ARG A 787 -21.77 -21.76 38.63
C ARG A 787 -20.46 -22.48 38.29
N TYR A 788 -20.11 -22.57 37.00
CA TYR A 788 -18.88 -23.20 36.47
C TYR A 788 -18.68 -24.68 36.84
N VAL A 789 -19.74 -25.33 37.33
CA VAL A 789 -19.87 -26.75 37.66
C VAL A 789 -21.25 -27.17 37.20
N PHE A 790 -21.33 -28.12 36.26
CA PHE A 790 -22.59 -28.61 35.71
C PHE A 790 -22.72 -30.11 35.92
N ASP A 791 -23.72 -30.53 36.69
CA ASP A 791 -24.08 -31.91 36.99
C ASP A 791 -25.59 -32.18 36.73
N GLY A 792 -26.24 -31.27 36.01
CA GLY A 792 -27.64 -31.37 35.62
C GLY A 792 -27.86 -32.09 34.28
N ARG A 793 -29.13 -32.28 33.87
CA ARG A 793 -29.44 -32.85 32.55
C ARG A 793 -29.07 -31.85 31.45
N CYS A 794 -28.25 -32.29 30.49
CA CYS A 794 -27.94 -31.50 29.30
C CYS A 794 -29.20 -31.23 28.48
N GLY A 795 -29.44 -29.95 28.18
CA GLY A 795 -30.44 -29.55 27.19
C GLY A 795 -29.95 -29.85 25.76
N VAL A 796 -30.89 -29.83 24.81
CA VAL A 796 -30.61 -30.08 23.37
C VAL A 796 -30.63 -28.80 22.53
N ASP A 797 -30.99 -27.66 23.14
CA ASP A 797 -31.08 -26.36 22.48
C ASP A 797 -29.72 -25.66 22.55
N LEU A 798 -28.77 -26.16 21.75
CA LEU A 798 -27.37 -25.70 21.75
C LEU A 798 -27.28 -24.21 21.37
N ASP A 799 -26.83 -23.38 22.31
CA ASP A 799 -26.73 -21.93 22.16
C ASP A 799 -25.31 -21.38 22.38
N HIS A 800 -24.36 -22.24 22.77
CA HIS A 800 -23.01 -21.83 23.13
C HIS A 800 -21.94 -22.82 22.67
N GLY A 801 -20.81 -22.31 22.16
CA GLY A 801 -19.65 -23.10 21.76
C GLY A 801 -18.50 -22.95 22.76
N VAL A 802 -17.87 -24.06 23.15
CA VAL A 802 -16.80 -24.10 24.16
C VAL A 802 -15.68 -25.05 23.75
N ALA A 803 -14.47 -24.81 24.26
CA ALA A 803 -13.33 -25.70 24.04
C ALA A 803 -13.20 -26.69 25.21
N ALA A 804 -13.43 -27.98 24.94
CA ALA A 804 -13.08 -29.06 25.85
C ALA A 804 -11.58 -29.37 25.70
N VAL A 805 -10.85 -29.36 26.81
CA VAL A 805 -9.38 -29.35 26.81
C VAL A 805 -8.75 -30.48 27.64
N GLY A 806 -9.58 -31.31 28.28
CA GLY A 806 -9.11 -32.47 29.03
C GLY A 806 -10.24 -33.16 29.77
N TYR A 807 -9.92 -34.21 30.50
CA TYR A 807 -10.87 -34.96 31.31
C TYR A 807 -10.18 -35.50 32.57
N GLY A 808 -10.96 -35.89 33.57
CA GLY A 808 -10.44 -36.50 34.80
C GLY A 808 -11.54 -37.17 35.61
N SER A 809 -11.13 -37.86 36.67
CA SER A 809 -12.04 -38.58 37.57
C SER A 809 -11.81 -38.09 38.99
N SER A 810 -12.86 -37.81 39.76
CA SER A 810 -12.67 -37.46 41.17
C SER A 810 -13.90 -37.72 42.03
N LYS A 811 -13.70 -38.45 43.13
CA LYS A 811 -14.76 -38.98 44.03
C LYS A 811 -15.75 -39.93 43.34
N GLY A 812 -15.27 -40.76 42.40
CA GLY A 812 -16.07 -41.79 41.73
C GLY A 812 -16.88 -41.30 40.53
N SER A 813 -16.72 -40.05 40.11
CA SER A 813 -17.38 -39.49 38.93
C SER A 813 -16.37 -38.90 37.95
N ASP A 814 -16.58 -39.18 36.67
CA ASP A 814 -15.78 -38.69 35.56
C ASP A 814 -16.27 -37.29 35.13
N TYR A 815 -15.36 -36.49 34.59
CA TYR A 815 -15.65 -35.14 34.14
C TYR A 815 -14.80 -34.68 32.97
N THR A 816 -15.39 -33.81 32.14
CA THR A 816 -14.69 -33.10 31.06
C THR A 816 -14.39 -31.67 31.48
N ILE A 817 -13.16 -31.22 31.22
CA ILE A 817 -12.65 -29.88 31.54
C ILE A 817 -12.87 -28.98 30.33
N VAL A 818 -13.57 -27.86 30.55
CA VAL A 818 -13.89 -26.88 29.53
C VAL A 818 -13.20 -25.54 29.85
N LYS A 819 -12.62 -24.90 28.84
CA LYS A 819 -11.91 -23.62 29.00
C LYS A 819 -12.90 -22.44 29.00
N ASN A 820 -12.90 -21.66 30.07
CA ASN A 820 -13.70 -20.43 30.20
C ASN A 820 -12.93 -19.20 29.68
N SER A 821 -13.63 -18.26 29.03
CA SER A 821 -13.08 -17.11 28.27
C SER A 821 -12.70 -15.88 29.11
N TRP A 822 -12.75 -15.94 30.44
CA TRP A 822 -12.56 -14.78 31.33
C TRP A 822 -11.36 -14.95 32.28
N GLY A 823 -10.15 -14.60 31.82
CA GLY A 823 -8.97 -14.40 32.68
C GLY A 823 -7.67 -15.12 32.23
N ARG A 824 -6.50 -14.62 32.65
CA ARG A 824 -5.15 -15.12 32.26
C ARG A 824 -4.49 -16.08 33.28
N THR A 825 -5.18 -16.52 34.33
CA THR A 825 -4.64 -17.46 35.34
C THR A 825 -5.61 -18.59 35.68
N TRP A 826 -5.11 -19.83 35.81
CA TRP A 826 -5.89 -20.98 36.28
C TRP A 826 -6.24 -20.81 37.77
N ARG A 827 -7.53 -20.69 38.09
CA ARG A 827 -7.97 -20.90 39.48
C ARG A 827 -8.19 -22.41 39.67
N VAL A 828 -7.29 -23.05 40.42
CA VAL A 828 -7.52 -24.41 40.94
C VAL A 828 -8.70 -24.32 41.91
N GLY A 829 -9.88 -24.81 41.50
CA GLY A 829 -11.07 -24.74 42.34
C GLY A 829 -12.37 -25.24 41.70
N ARG A 830 -12.51 -26.58 41.63
CA ARG A 830 -13.76 -27.39 41.72
C ARG A 830 -14.54 -27.74 40.41
N LYS A 831 -14.36 -29.02 40.03
CA LYS A 831 -15.15 -30.09 39.32
C LYS A 831 -16.49 -29.83 38.60
N VAL A 832 -16.73 -30.50 37.45
CA VAL A 832 -18.02 -30.62 36.70
C VAL A 832 -18.35 -32.12 36.48
N THR A 833 -19.18 -32.81 37.26
CA THR A 833 -19.43 -34.27 37.06
C THR A 833 -20.54 -34.54 36.03
N SER A 834 -20.32 -35.45 35.06
CA SER A 834 -21.36 -35.84 34.07
C SER A 834 -22.37 -36.84 34.63
N GLY A 835 -23.61 -36.76 34.12
CA GLY A 835 -24.69 -37.73 34.31
C GLY A 835 -25.47 -37.91 33.02
#